data_AF-A0A7G9B1X2-F1
#
_entry.id   AF-A0A7G9B1X2-F1
#
_cell.length_a   1.000
_cell.length_b   1.000
_cell.length_c   1.000
_cell.angle_alpha   90.00
_cell.angle_beta   90.00
_cell.angle_gamma   90.00
#
_symmetry.space_group_name_H-M   'P 1'
#
loop_
_entity.id
_entity.type
_entity.pdbx_description
1 polymer ?
#
loop_
_entity_poly.entity_id
_entity_poly.type
_entity_poly.pdbx_seq_one_letter_code
_entity_poly.pdbx_strand_id
1 'polypeptide(L)'
;MEKSRRYLSILLAAIICIGLFPVTGQAYDIGVPGLPSIGVDGEELAAGIYYFYQNKTLVTEGADNSNYHIYYDEEASKLTLNNVTIDGHVLVPGGTTIEIIGTVSIDGGTGIQSTSDGDVTVTGEDSAILTVTTQTEGILIPDEFSGTIELSGGITVTMNCGAYAINNCKEKDGGVKVGGSVNLTSTGSQPAIGTDAGDIMICDQAQIAANSQISTSKGNIYIQDNAVVTVDTAGIAISAGYGDKIEITDAARVTAKGSTGINAFSGSLLVDKKATLCATATGKDTAAISIGLPGDTIPQTVQINGTVDATGFVGIGVNNKDSGIVIDGGTAAINSKLAGLYLRDQTGTASITNGADVSITSEQFGVFMAEGAASPEIENSTITISSGEKAFLRTVPTFGYDVCQRNWAGDSEDTATAVATKDLTNGFAASKYLKVMPAAHTGGTATHTDRAICENCGQAYGELAHEFSSAWTSDASGHWHACTCGAKADAAAHTPGAAATGTTPQTCTVCGYVIAPATGGHQGGGSGGGGNHVVISFDTNGGDDIKNINKNFGSSLDLSDYTPMRDGYIFQGWYLDQEMTKPADDVKLTNDTKIYAKWEWDNPFGDISKEEWFYSTVEFVYTSDLMKGTDIGQFSPNSSTTRGQIAAILWRLAGSPDASGGDFADVASETYYAEAVRWADSEGIVNGYGNDLFGPDDPITREQFAVMLYNYAGKPAAPNEDLAFRDWEQGSDYAQDALRWAVSEGIISGKPGNILDPRGQATRAQVAVMLQRFLEK
;
A
#
# COMPACT_ATOMS: atom_id res chain seq x y z
N MET A 1 -49.30 20.61 15.13
CA MET A 1 -48.56 21.75 14.53
C MET A 1 -47.40 22.08 15.46
N GLU A 2 -46.32 21.30 15.44
CA GLU A 2 -45.01 21.81 14.95
C GLU A 2 -44.08 20.69 14.46
N LYS A 3 -44.62 19.48 14.24
CA LYS A 3 -43.94 18.33 13.63
C LYS A 3 -43.74 18.45 12.10
N SER A 4 -43.86 19.65 11.53
CA SER A 4 -43.78 19.91 10.08
C SER A 4 -42.91 21.12 9.69
N ARG A 5 -42.03 21.62 10.60
CA ARG A 5 -41.24 22.84 10.36
C ARG A 5 -39.70 22.72 10.41
N ARG A 6 -39.11 21.54 10.60
CA ARG A 6 -37.63 21.37 10.53
C ARG A 6 -37.12 20.61 9.30
N TYR A 7 -38.02 20.05 8.49
CA TYR A 7 -37.72 19.54 7.13
C TYR A 7 -37.68 20.66 6.07
N LEU A 8 -37.83 21.94 6.47
CA LEU A 8 -37.96 23.08 5.56
C LEU A 8 -36.65 23.86 5.33
N SER A 9 -35.52 23.42 5.90
CA SER A 9 -34.17 23.87 5.51
C SER A 9 -33.54 22.99 4.43
N ILE A 10 -34.25 21.95 3.99
CA ILE A 10 -33.95 21.09 2.84
C ILE A 10 -34.19 21.84 1.50
N LEU A 11 -34.51 23.14 1.53
CA LEU A 11 -34.91 23.94 0.36
C LEU A 11 -34.03 25.17 0.05
N LEU A 12 -32.88 25.38 0.72
CA LEU A 12 -32.08 26.60 0.55
C LEU A 12 -30.56 26.37 0.38
N ALA A 13 -30.16 25.36 -0.40
CA ALA A 13 -28.88 25.33 -1.13
C ALA A 13 -28.89 24.34 -2.32
N ALA A 14 -30.07 23.91 -2.77
CA ALA A 14 -30.30 23.38 -4.11
C ALA A 14 -30.26 24.48 -5.19
N ILE A 15 -29.77 25.67 -4.84
CA ILE A 15 -29.61 26.86 -5.70
C ILE A 15 -28.32 27.58 -5.27
N ILE A 16 -27.17 26.94 -5.52
CA ILE A 16 -26.11 27.56 -6.34
C ILE A 16 -25.83 26.55 -7.46
N CYS A 17 -26.84 26.38 -8.32
CA CYS A 17 -26.54 26.22 -9.73
C CYS A 17 -26.07 27.60 -10.20
N ILE A 18 -24.97 27.63 -10.98
CA ILE A 18 -24.43 28.78 -11.71
C ILE A 18 -23.49 29.68 -10.88
N GLY A 19 -22.18 29.60 -11.18
CA GLY A 19 -21.15 30.51 -10.70
C GLY A 19 -20.04 29.75 -9.98
N LEU A 20 -19.20 28.98 -10.65
CA LEU A 20 -18.47 29.32 -11.87
C LEU A 20 -18.29 28.00 -12.66
N PHE A 21 -18.80 27.94 -13.89
CA PHE A 21 -17.98 27.37 -14.98
C PHE A 21 -16.55 27.89 -14.78
N PRO A 22 -15.47 27.14 -15.11
CA PRO A 22 -14.10 27.69 -14.99
C PRO A 22 -14.21 29.13 -15.41
N VAL A 23 -13.81 30.09 -14.53
CA VAL A 23 -13.79 31.49 -14.91
C VAL A 23 -13.23 31.42 -16.30
N THR A 24 -14.04 31.72 -17.30
CA THR A 24 -13.57 31.87 -18.65
C THR A 24 -12.80 33.18 -18.56
N GLY A 25 -11.64 33.14 -17.88
CA GLY A 25 -10.45 33.67 -18.47
C GLY A 25 -10.48 32.98 -19.80
N GLN A 26 -10.99 33.72 -20.79
CA GLN A 26 -10.84 33.32 -22.15
C GLN A 26 -9.38 32.91 -22.22
N ALA A 27 -9.10 31.63 -22.50
CA ALA A 27 -7.89 31.30 -23.24
C ALA A 27 -7.91 32.37 -24.32
N TYR A 28 -7.00 33.34 -24.20
CA TYR A 28 -7.02 34.46 -25.10
C TYR A 28 -6.77 33.76 -26.42
N ASP A 29 -7.75 33.68 -27.30
CA ASP A 29 -7.55 33.12 -28.63
C ASP A 29 -6.54 34.05 -29.28
N ILE A 30 -5.28 33.70 -29.10
CA ILE A 30 -4.12 34.47 -29.54
C ILE A 30 -3.93 34.32 -31.04
N GLY A 31 -4.79 33.53 -31.70
CA GLY A 31 -4.73 33.20 -33.10
C GLY A 31 -3.42 32.53 -33.47
N VAL A 32 -3.36 32.04 -34.71
CA VAL A 32 -2.10 31.61 -35.32
C VAL A 32 -1.27 32.87 -35.62
N PRO A 33 -0.08 33.06 -35.00
CA PRO A 33 0.78 34.20 -35.28
C PRO A 33 1.24 34.21 -36.74
N GLY A 34 1.58 35.40 -37.26
CA GLY A 34 1.84 35.65 -38.69
C GLY A 34 3.10 35.00 -39.29
N LEU A 35 3.74 34.05 -38.60
CA LEU A 35 4.89 33.29 -39.10
C LEU A 35 4.53 31.79 -39.17
N PRO A 36 4.55 31.17 -40.36
CA PRO A 36 4.32 29.74 -40.53
C PRO A 36 5.56 28.86 -40.22
N SER A 37 6.59 29.41 -39.59
CA SER A 37 7.93 28.81 -39.43
C SER A 37 8.55 29.13 -38.07
N ILE A 38 9.69 28.48 -37.76
CA ILE A 38 10.39 28.63 -36.49
C ILE A 38 10.92 30.07 -36.30
N GLY A 39 10.64 30.68 -35.15
CA GLY A 39 10.95 32.09 -34.94
C GLY A 39 11.07 32.50 -33.48
N VAL A 40 11.71 33.64 -33.25
CA VAL A 40 11.93 34.25 -31.94
C VAL A 40 11.52 35.72 -32.00
N ASP A 41 10.59 36.12 -31.14
CA ASP A 41 10.00 37.47 -31.05
C ASP A 41 9.54 38.04 -32.41
N GLY A 42 8.92 37.20 -33.25
CA GLY A 42 8.43 37.61 -34.57
C GLY A 42 9.49 37.71 -35.66
N GLU A 43 10.74 37.31 -35.40
CA GLU A 43 11.78 37.12 -36.42
C GLU A 43 11.95 35.62 -36.75
N GLU A 44 11.86 35.26 -38.03
CA GLU A 44 12.05 33.89 -38.53
C GLU A 44 13.52 33.48 -38.50
N LEU A 45 13.82 32.25 -38.04
CA LEU A 45 15.17 31.69 -38.06
C LEU A 45 15.42 30.94 -39.36
N ALA A 46 16.51 31.27 -40.05
CA ALA A 46 17.04 30.42 -41.12
C ALA A 46 17.76 29.18 -40.55
N ALA A 47 17.45 28.01 -41.11
CA ALA A 47 18.08 26.73 -40.74
C ALA A 47 19.60 26.72 -40.97
N GLY A 48 20.33 26.05 -40.09
CA GLY A 48 21.79 25.90 -40.18
C GLY A 48 22.59 27.18 -39.88
N ILE A 49 21.93 28.23 -39.37
CA ILE A 49 22.56 29.50 -39.01
C ILE A 49 22.62 29.65 -37.49
N TYR A 50 23.76 30.11 -36.99
CA TYR A 50 23.98 30.45 -35.58
C TYR A 50 23.65 31.92 -35.33
N TYR A 51 22.95 32.20 -34.23
CA TYR A 51 22.56 33.56 -33.86
C TYR A 51 22.98 33.90 -32.44
N PHE A 52 23.38 35.14 -32.23
CA PHE A 52 23.23 35.83 -30.96
C PHE A 52 21.89 36.55 -30.92
N TYR A 53 21.25 36.54 -29.75
CA TYR A 53 20.10 37.38 -29.47
C TYR A 53 20.52 38.52 -28.55
N GLN A 54 20.43 39.76 -29.03
CA GLN A 54 20.84 40.96 -28.28
C GLN A 54 19.88 42.11 -28.59
N ASN A 55 19.37 42.79 -27.56
CA ASN A 55 18.46 43.94 -27.69
C ASN A 55 17.24 43.68 -28.57
N LYS A 56 16.62 42.48 -28.45
CA LYS A 56 15.49 42.03 -29.29
C LYS A 56 15.80 41.90 -30.78
N THR A 57 17.03 41.53 -31.12
CA THR A 57 17.43 41.35 -32.52
C THR A 57 18.32 40.13 -32.65
N LEU A 58 18.12 39.37 -33.73
CA LEU A 58 18.98 38.27 -34.13
C LEU A 58 20.18 38.79 -34.92
N VAL A 59 21.39 38.43 -34.47
CA VAL A 59 22.65 38.81 -35.10
C VAL A 59 23.49 37.56 -35.40
N THR A 60 23.99 37.43 -36.62
CA THR A 60 24.82 36.29 -37.05
C THR A 60 26.33 36.57 -36.98
N GLU A 61 26.72 37.85 -36.90
CA GLU A 61 28.13 38.24 -36.86
C GLU A 61 28.79 37.74 -35.58
N GLY A 62 29.83 36.90 -35.75
CA GLY A 62 30.60 36.31 -34.65
C GLY A 62 29.95 35.10 -33.98
N ALA A 63 28.75 34.69 -34.40
CA ALA A 63 28.11 33.48 -33.92
C ALA A 63 28.63 32.24 -34.68
N ASP A 64 28.99 31.19 -33.95
CA ASP A 64 29.45 29.92 -34.51
C ASP A 64 29.05 28.73 -33.61
N ASN A 65 29.46 27.53 -33.99
CA ASN A 65 29.11 26.30 -33.26
C ASN A 65 29.68 26.18 -31.84
N SER A 66 30.63 27.04 -31.47
CA SER A 66 31.24 27.10 -30.15
C SER A 66 30.71 28.27 -29.31
N ASN A 67 30.06 29.24 -29.95
CA ASN A 67 29.61 30.48 -29.33
C ASN A 67 28.36 31.02 -30.04
N TYR A 68 27.19 30.69 -29.51
CA TYR A 68 25.89 31.09 -30.04
C TYR A 68 24.83 31.09 -28.93
N HIS A 69 23.72 31.81 -29.15
CA HIS A 69 22.55 31.77 -28.28
C HIS A 69 21.43 30.88 -28.86
N ILE A 70 21.23 30.91 -30.18
CA ILE A 70 20.13 30.23 -30.85
C ILE A 70 20.65 29.52 -32.10
N TYR A 71 20.23 28.26 -32.30
CA TYR A 71 20.55 27.48 -33.50
C TYR A 71 19.37 26.55 -33.85
N TYR A 72 19.00 26.50 -35.14
CA TYR A 72 17.96 25.60 -35.64
C TYR A 72 18.55 24.59 -36.63
N ASP A 73 18.42 23.31 -36.30
CA ASP A 73 18.75 22.16 -37.14
C ASP A 73 17.47 21.59 -37.76
N GLU A 74 17.26 21.86 -39.05
CA GLU A 74 16.08 21.38 -39.78
C GLU A 74 16.11 19.86 -40.01
N GLU A 75 17.30 19.25 -40.16
CA GLU A 75 17.39 17.80 -40.38
C GLU A 75 17.02 17.01 -39.11
N ALA A 76 17.37 17.55 -37.95
CA ALA A 76 17.03 16.98 -36.65
C ALA A 76 15.69 17.49 -36.08
N SER A 77 15.01 18.41 -36.76
CA SER A 77 13.87 19.16 -36.22
C SER A 77 14.15 19.71 -34.81
N LYS A 78 15.34 20.30 -34.61
CA LYS A 78 15.85 20.66 -33.29
C LYS A 78 16.18 22.15 -33.19
N LEU A 79 15.54 22.84 -32.24
CA LEU A 79 15.89 24.19 -31.82
C LEU A 79 16.78 24.11 -30.58
N THR A 80 17.93 24.76 -30.59
CA THR A 80 18.78 24.89 -29.41
C THR A 80 18.73 26.32 -28.89
N LEU A 81 18.40 26.48 -27.61
CA LEU A 81 18.45 27.74 -26.87
C LEU A 81 19.54 27.63 -25.80
N ASN A 82 20.57 28.46 -25.91
CA ASN A 82 21.79 28.37 -25.11
C ASN A 82 22.07 29.70 -24.41
N ASN A 83 21.94 29.73 -23.08
CA ASN A 83 22.26 30.89 -22.23
C ASN A 83 21.67 32.24 -22.73
N VAL A 84 20.35 32.26 -23.01
CA VAL A 84 19.69 33.39 -23.65
C VAL A 84 18.44 33.87 -22.91
N THR A 85 18.27 35.19 -22.83
CA THR A 85 17.02 35.83 -22.40
C THR A 85 16.32 36.43 -23.63
N ILE A 86 15.16 35.88 -23.95
CA ILE A 86 14.28 36.28 -25.06
C ILE A 86 13.18 37.18 -24.48
N ASP A 87 13.03 38.40 -24.99
CA ASP A 87 11.97 39.33 -24.59
C ASP A 87 10.88 39.31 -25.67
N GLY A 88 10.01 38.31 -25.59
CA GLY A 88 9.09 37.92 -26.65
C GLY A 88 8.61 36.47 -26.48
N HIS A 89 8.40 35.78 -27.59
CA HIS A 89 7.93 34.39 -27.62
C HIS A 89 8.74 33.56 -28.63
N VAL A 90 8.62 32.25 -28.53
CA VAL A 90 9.25 31.28 -29.44
C VAL A 90 8.16 30.55 -30.20
N LEU A 91 8.22 30.60 -31.53
CA LEU A 91 7.34 29.87 -32.42
C LEU A 91 8.06 28.65 -32.96
N VAL A 92 7.43 27.47 -32.90
CA VAL A 92 7.99 26.22 -33.41
C VAL A 92 6.97 25.45 -34.23
N PRO A 93 7.35 24.83 -35.36
CA PRO A 93 6.52 23.82 -36.00
C PRO A 93 6.31 22.61 -35.09
N GLY A 94 5.17 21.95 -35.20
CA GLY A 94 4.98 20.63 -34.59
C GLY A 94 6.00 19.62 -35.12
N GLY A 95 6.45 18.72 -34.24
CA GLY A 95 7.58 17.82 -34.45
C GLY A 95 8.94 18.39 -34.01
N THR A 96 8.97 19.59 -33.43
CA THR A 96 10.22 20.25 -33.01
C THR A 96 10.63 19.84 -31.59
N THR A 97 11.91 19.50 -31.42
CA THR A 97 12.56 19.38 -30.11
C THR A 97 13.31 20.67 -29.77
N ILE A 98 13.00 21.27 -28.64
CA ILE A 98 13.66 22.45 -28.09
C ILE A 98 14.65 21.98 -27.00
N GLU A 99 15.93 22.05 -27.28
CA GLU A 99 17.00 21.76 -26.32
C GLU A 99 17.43 23.03 -25.59
N ILE A 100 17.37 22.98 -24.27
CA ILE A 100 17.81 24.04 -23.38
C ILE A 100 19.20 23.72 -22.86
N ILE A 101 20.13 24.67 -23.06
CA ILE A 101 21.51 24.59 -22.56
C ILE A 101 21.78 25.78 -21.64
N GLY A 102 22.24 25.49 -20.43
CA GLY A 102 22.47 26.51 -19.40
C GLY A 102 21.17 27.18 -18.95
N THR A 103 21.15 28.51 -18.87
CA THR A 103 19.97 29.26 -18.39
C THR A 103 19.28 29.98 -19.54
N VAL A 104 18.02 29.63 -19.80
CA VAL A 104 17.16 30.28 -20.79
C VAL A 104 15.98 30.95 -20.10
N SER A 105 15.66 32.17 -20.53
CA SER A 105 14.47 32.89 -20.08
C SER A 105 13.67 33.40 -21.27
N ILE A 106 12.35 33.26 -21.23
CA ILE A 106 11.42 33.77 -22.23
C ILE A 106 10.42 34.67 -21.51
N ASP A 107 10.53 35.98 -21.73
CA ASP A 107 9.78 37.01 -21.04
C ASP A 107 8.88 37.76 -22.03
N GLY A 108 7.63 37.35 -22.16
CA GLY A 108 6.64 37.96 -23.06
C GLY A 108 5.90 36.97 -23.94
N GLY A 109 5.00 37.50 -24.80
CA GLY A 109 4.18 36.75 -25.76
C GLY A 109 3.59 35.44 -25.23
N THR A 110 3.41 34.43 -26.08
CA THR A 110 2.98 33.08 -25.69
C THR A 110 4.21 32.19 -25.56
N GLY A 111 5.02 32.41 -24.51
CA GLY A 111 6.22 31.64 -24.16
C GLY A 111 6.80 30.80 -25.31
N ILE A 112 6.37 29.54 -25.41
CA ILE A 112 6.58 28.67 -26.57
C ILE A 112 5.22 28.31 -27.20
N GLN A 113 5.04 28.53 -28.50
CA GLN A 113 3.80 28.21 -29.21
C GLN A 113 4.04 27.38 -30.47
N SER A 114 3.24 26.33 -30.65
CA SER A 114 3.24 25.54 -31.88
C SER A 114 2.57 26.28 -33.05
N THR A 115 3.12 26.11 -34.25
CA THR A 115 2.58 26.68 -35.50
C THR A 115 2.06 25.64 -36.49
N SER A 116 2.11 24.34 -36.16
CA SER A 116 1.58 23.25 -37.00
C SER A 116 1.27 21.99 -36.19
N ASP A 117 0.63 21.00 -36.82
CA ASP A 117 0.49 19.66 -36.24
C ASP A 117 1.85 19.01 -35.95
N GLY A 118 1.94 18.24 -34.87
CA GLY A 118 3.09 17.49 -34.40
C GLY A 118 3.44 17.79 -32.94
N ASP A 119 4.20 16.91 -32.31
CA ASP A 119 4.60 17.04 -30.91
C ASP A 119 5.57 18.22 -30.70
N VAL A 120 5.48 18.88 -29.55
CA VAL A 120 6.46 19.90 -29.13
C VAL A 120 7.18 19.37 -27.90
N THR A 121 8.46 19.06 -28.05
CA THR A 121 9.28 18.51 -26.95
C THR A 121 10.22 19.60 -26.43
N VAL A 122 10.27 19.82 -25.12
CA VAL A 122 11.30 20.62 -24.46
C VAL A 122 12.17 19.70 -23.62
N THR A 123 13.48 19.79 -23.79
CA THR A 123 14.44 18.92 -23.11
C THR A 123 15.69 19.68 -22.69
N GLY A 124 16.46 19.12 -21.76
CA GLY A 124 17.72 19.68 -21.29
C GLY A 124 18.49 18.71 -20.39
N GLU A 125 19.74 19.03 -20.11
CA GLU A 125 20.56 18.34 -19.11
C GLU A 125 20.17 18.74 -17.68
N ASP A 126 20.69 18.04 -16.66
CA ASP A 126 20.39 18.25 -15.23
C ASP A 126 20.61 19.71 -14.74
N SER A 127 21.52 20.44 -15.38
CA SER A 127 21.83 21.84 -15.08
C SER A 127 21.03 22.86 -15.89
N ALA A 128 20.20 22.41 -16.85
CA ALA A 128 19.43 23.29 -17.70
C ALA A 128 18.27 23.94 -16.91
N ILE A 129 18.10 25.25 -17.11
CA ILE A 129 17.04 26.04 -16.49
C ILE A 129 16.26 26.75 -17.59
N LEU A 130 14.95 26.52 -17.65
CA LEU A 130 14.02 27.30 -18.46
C LEU A 130 13.10 28.10 -17.53
N THR A 131 13.07 29.43 -17.69
CA THR A 131 12.08 30.30 -17.04
C THR A 131 11.21 30.95 -18.10
N VAL A 132 9.89 30.81 -17.99
CA VAL A 132 8.94 31.50 -18.87
C VAL A 132 8.10 32.45 -18.03
N THR A 133 8.11 33.74 -18.38
CA THR A 133 7.31 34.78 -17.74
C THR A 133 6.39 35.42 -18.76
N THR A 134 5.08 35.20 -18.62
CA THR A 134 4.10 35.72 -19.57
C THR A 134 2.76 36.06 -18.91
N GLN A 135 1.99 36.94 -19.54
CA GLN A 135 0.58 37.19 -19.17
C GLN A 135 -0.40 36.18 -19.80
N THR A 136 0.05 35.37 -20.76
CA THR A 136 -0.74 34.34 -21.47
C THR A 136 -0.23 32.94 -21.11
N GLU A 137 -0.23 31.99 -22.05
CA GLU A 137 0.21 30.61 -21.89
C GLU A 137 1.73 30.44 -21.95
N GLY A 138 2.27 29.54 -21.13
CA GLY A 138 3.70 29.20 -21.10
C GLY A 138 4.13 28.35 -22.29
N ILE A 139 3.51 27.19 -22.47
CA ILE A 139 3.65 26.36 -23.67
C ILE A 139 2.25 26.08 -24.22
N LEU A 140 2.04 26.36 -25.51
CA LEU A 140 0.75 26.22 -26.16
C LEU A 140 0.82 25.40 -27.44
N ILE A 141 -0.05 24.39 -27.52
CA ILE A 141 -0.55 23.87 -28.80
C ILE A 141 -1.97 24.45 -29.00
N PRO A 142 -2.17 25.38 -29.96
CA PRO A 142 -3.47 25.96 -30.29
C PRO A 142 -4.51 24.92 -30.72
N ASP A 143 -5.80 25.27 -30.64
CA ASP A 143 -6.90 24.36 -30.95
C ASP A 143 -6.96 23.91 -32.42
N GLU A 144 -6.29 24.64 -33.31
CA GLU A 144 -6.16 24.26 -34.71
C GLU A 144 -5.19 23.08 -34.92
N PHE A 145 -4.24 22.87 -34.02
CA PHE A 145 -3.13 21.93 -34.18
C PHE A 145 -3.19 20.74 -33.21
N SER A 146 -2.81 19.56 -33.69
CA SER A 146 -2.70 18.33 -32.89
C SER A 146 -1.28 17.99 -32.56
N GLY A 147 -1.03 17.46 -31.38
CA GLY A 147 0.29 17.02 -30.94
C GLY A 147 0.36 16.91 -29.43
N THR A 148 1.42 16.31 -28.93
CA THR A 148 1.70 16.19 -27.49
C THR A 148 2.72 17.25 -27.09
N ILE A 149 2.49 17.93 -25.97
CA ILE A 149 3.54 18.73 -25.34
C ILE A 149 4.32 17.80 -24.41
N GLU A 150 5.62 17.62 -24.66
CA GLU A 150 6.48 16.77 -23.84
C GLU A 150 7.58 17.60 -23.16
N LEU A 151 7.66 17.52 -21.83
CA LEU A 151 8.85 17.92 -21.07
C LEU A 151 9.63 16.66 -20.71
N SER A 152 10.93 16.63 -21.02
CA SER A 152 11.79 15.48 -20.78
C SER A 152 13.22 15.88 -20.38
N GLY A 153 14.05 14.90 -20.00
CA GLY A 153 15.44 15.13 -19.62
C GLY A 153 15.61 15.57 -18.16
N GLY A 154 16.70 16.28 -17.87
CA GLY A 154 17.10 16.75 -16.54
C GLY A 154 16.74 18.21 -16.24
N ILE A 155 15.74 18.78 -16.89
CA ILE A 155 15.56 20.23 -16.90
C ILE A 155 14.76 20.76 -15.69
N THR A 156 15.16 21.93 -15.17
CA THR A 156 14.32 22.73 -14.26
C THR A 156 13.53 23.77 -15.03
N VAL A 157 12.21 23.75 -14.89
CA VAL A 157 11.27 24.62 -15.63
C VAL A 157 10.43 25.43 -14.64
N THR A 158 10.48 26.76 -14.76
CA THR A 158 9.65 27.68 -13.97
C THR A 158 8.70 28.44 -14.90
N MET A 159 7.40 28.33 -14.65
CA MET A 159 6.34 28.96 -15.44
C MET A 159 5.60 30.01 -14.60
N ASN A 160 5.88 31.29 -14.89
CA ASN A 160 5.23 32.45 -14.30
C ASN A 160 4.20 33.00 -15.31
N CYS A 161 3.08 32.31 -15.45
CA CYS A 161 2.08 32.56 -16.49
C CYS A 161 0.81 33.23 -15.94
N GLY A 162 0.23 34.16 -16.68
CA GLY A 162 -1.09 34.73 -16.40
C GLY A 162 -2.24 33.80 -16.80
N ALA A 163 -1.99 32.90 -17.75
CA ALA A 163 -2.88 31.80 -18.12
C ALA A 163 -2.25 30.43 -17.79
N TYR A 164 -2.52 29.42 -18.62
CA TYR A 164 -2.05 28.05 -18.41
C TYR A 164 -0.52 27.97 -18.52
N ALA A 165 0.15 27.22 -17.63
CA ALA A 165 1.58 27.00 -17.80
C ALA A 165 1.88 26.06 -18.99
N ILE A 166 1.09 25.00 -19.14
CA ILE A 166 1.08 24.12 -20.31
C ILE A 166 -0.37 23.94 -20.75
N ASN A 167 -0.66 24.25 -22.02
CA ASN A 167 -2.00 24.18 -22.60
C ASN A 167 -2.00 23.42 -23.92
N ASN A 168 -2.80 22.37 -23.98
CA ASN A 168 -3.09 21.64 -25.22
C ASN A 168 -4.59 21.73 -25.54
N CYS A 169 -4.95 22.63 -26.45
CA CYS A 169 -6.35 23.04 -26.69
C CYS A 169 -7.14 22.12 -27.62
N LYS A 170 -6.52 21.15 -28.32
CA LYS A 170 -7.26 20.40 -29.35
C LYS A 170 -8.12 19.29 -28.77
N GLU A 171 -9.38 19.23 -29.21
CA GLU A 171 -10.40 18.34 -28.64
C GLU A 171 -10.28 16.84 -29.00
N LYS A 172 -9.25 16.36 -29.73
CA LYS A 172 -9.19 14.92 -30.10
C LYS A 172 -7.82 14.26 -30.29
N ASP A 173 -6.74 15.01 -30.49
CA ASP A 173 -5.44 14.42 -30.88
C ASP A 173 -4.29 15.14 -30.15
N GLY A 174 -3.65 14.44 -29.20
CA GLY A 174 -2.57 15.01 -28.39
C GLY A 174 -2.76 14.81 -26.89
N GLY A 175 -1.82 15.34 -26.10
CA GLY A 175 -1.85 15.31 -24.65
C GLY A 175 -0.72 16.13 -24.03
N VAL A 176 -0.44 15.89 -22.76
CA VAL A 176 0.74 16.45 -22.10
C VAL A 176 1.52 15.32 -21.43
N LYS A 177 2.83 15.29 -21.64
CA LYS A 177 3.73 14.34 -20.96
C LYS A 177 4.84 15.10 -20.25
N VAL A 178 5.05 14.78 -18.98
CA VAL A 178 6.18 15.28 -18.18
C VAL A 178 6.92 14.06 -17.63
N GLY A 179 8.11 13.79 -18.17
CA GLY A 179 8.95 12.64 -17.80
C GLY A 179 10.42 13.02 -17.60
N GLY A 180 11.26 12.03 -17.31
CA GLY A 180 12.65 12.25 -16.88
C GLY A 180 12.77 12.83 -15.46
N SER A 181 13.80 13.64 -15.21
CA SER A 181 14.08 14.32 -13.93
C SER A 181 13.63 15.78 -13.94
N VAL A 182 12.53 16.08 -14.65
CA VAL A 182 12.00 17.43 -14.82
C VAL A 182 11.53 17.99 -13.48
N ASN A 183 11.93 19.22 -13.15
CA ASN A 183 11.39 19.99 -12.02
C ASN A 183 10.53 21.14 -12.54
N LEU A 184 9.20 20.98 -12.54
CA LEU A 184 8.25 22.00 -13.02
C LEU A 184 7.63 22.76 -11.85
N THR A 185 7.83 24.08 -11.81
CA THR A 185 7.10 24.98 -10.90
C THR A 185 6.17 25.89 -11.69
N SER A 186 4.87 25.89 -11.36
CA SER A 186 3.90 26.83 -11.92
C SER A 186 3.31 27.72 -10.83
N THR A 187 3.41 29.04 -11.01
CA THR A 187 2.92 30.03 -10.04
C THR A 187 1.65 30.76 -10.49
N GLY A 188 1.11 30.39 -11.65
CA GLY A 188 -0.07 31.02 -12.25
C GLY A 188 -1.38 30.70 -11.51
N SER A 189 -2.44 31.42 -11.86
CA SER A 189 -3.79 31.21 -11.29
C SER A 189 -4.72 30.36 -12.15
N GLN A 190 -4.36 30.11 -13.40
CA GLN A 190 -5.04 29.18 -14.31
C GLN A 190 -4.35 27.82 -14.24
N PRO A 191 -4.98 26.73 -14.71
CA PRO A 191 -4.42 25.39 -14.58
C PRO A 191 -2.95 25.31 -15.00
N ALA A 192 -2.12 24.69 -14.18
CA ALA A 192 -0.71 24.51 -14.45
C ALA A 192 -0.51 23.60 -15.67
N ILE A 193 -1.31 22.54 -15.76
CA ILE A 193 -1.35 21.65 -16.91
C ILE A 193 -2.81 21.48 -17.31
N GLY A 194 -3.13 21.87 -18.54
CA GLY A 194 -4.47 21.84 -19.09
C GLY A 194 -4.51 21.13 -20.44
N THR A 195 -5.56 20.34 -20.65
CA THR A 195 -5.94 19.88 -21.98
C THR A 195 -7.46 19.81 -22.16
N ASP A 196 -7.93 20.21 -23.35
CA ASP A 196 -9.36 20.13 -23.70
C ASP A 196 -9.75 18.70 -24.10
N ALA A 197 -8.84 17.98 -24.75
CA ALA A 197 -8.89 16.53 -24.82
C ALA A 197 -7.50 15.93 -24.99
N GLY A 198 -7.26 14.84 -24.28
CA GLY A 198 -5.96 14.19 -24.24
C GLY A 198 -5.60 13.71 -22.85
N ASP A 199 -4.71 12.75 -22.81
CA ASP A 199 -4.18 12.23 -21.56
C ASP A 199 -3.08 13.16 -21.03
N ILE A 200 -3.03 13.31 -19.70
CA ILE A 200 -1.91 13.92 -19.00
C ILE A 200 -1.11 12.80 -18.35
N MET A 201 0.16 12.67 -18.72
CA MET A 201 1.07 11.64 -18.19
C MET A 201 2.23 12.31 -17.44
N ILE A 202 2.37 12.00 -16.16
CA ILE A 202 3.48 12.42 -15.30
C ILE A 202 4.20 11.15 -14.83
N CYS A 203 5.46 10.97 -15.24
CA CYS A 203 6.17 9.70 -15.10
C CYS A 203 7.64 9.89 -14.71
N ASP A 204 8.38 8.77 -14.66
CA ASP A 204 9.80 8.70 -14.29
C ASP A 204 10.11 9.31 -12.91
N GLN A 205 10.93 10.38 -12.85
CA GLN A 205 11.35 11.09 -11.63
C GLN A 205 10.82 12.54 -11.62
N ALA A 206 9.80 12.84 -12.42
CA ALA A 206 9.29 14.20 -12.58
C ALA A 206 8.77 14.76 -11.24
N GLN A 207 9.15 16.00 -10.93
CA GLN A 207 8.70 16.75 -9.77
C GLN A 207 7.88 17.95 -10.24
N ILE A 208 6.62 18.01 -9.82
CA ILE A 208 5.69 19.09 -10.18
C ILE A 208 5.22 19.80 -8.93
N ALA A 209 5.40 21.11 -8.89
CA ALA A 209 4.83 22.01 -7.89
C ALA A 209 3.93 23.04 -8.59
N ALA A 210 2.63 22.98 -8.35
CA ALA A 210 1.65 23.83 -9.00
C ALA A 210 0.81 24.60 -7.99
N ASN A 211 0.67 25.92 -8.20
CA ASN A 211 -0.24 26.77 -7.43
C ASN A 211 -1.68 26.78 -7.99
N SER A 212 -1.94 25.93 -8.98
CA SER A 212 -3.19 25.86 -9.73
C SER A 212 -3.43 24.43 -10.23
N GLN A 213 -4.63 24.20 -10.75
CA GLN A 213 -5.15 22.87 -11.09
C GLN A 213 -4.32 22.12 -12.15
N ILE A 214 -4.31 20.79 -12.08
CA ILE A 214 -3.98 19.91 -13.22
C ILE A 214 -5.29 19.34 -13.74
N SER A 215 -5.63 19.58 -15.01
CA SER A 215 -6.96 19.21 -15.53
C SER A 215 -6.97 18.78 -16.98
N THR A 216 -7.77 17.77 -17.27
CA THR A 216 -8.22 17.41 -18.62
C THR A 216 -9.75 17.42 -18.69
N SER A 217 -10.33 17.97 -19.75
CA SER A 217 -11.79 17.98 -19.95
C SER A 217 -12.31 16.67 -20.55
N LYS A 218 -11.49 15.98 -21.35
CA LYS A 218 -11.78 14.69 -22.00
C LYS A 218 -10.48 13.89 -22.11
N GLY A 219 -10.20 13.02 -21.17
CA GLY A 219 -8.97 12.24 -21.13
C GLY A 219 -8.58 11.86 -19.70
N ASN A 220 -7.57 11.02 -19.60
CA ASN A 220 -7.15 10.43 -18.33
C ASN A 220 -5.93 11.16 -17.77
N ILE A 221 -5.72 11.04 -16.46
CA ILE A 221 -4.51 11.54 -15.80
C ILE A 221 -3.77 10.34 -15.22
N TYR A 222 -2.52 10.17 -15.62
CA TYR A 222 -1.62 9.12 -15.13
C TYR A 222 -0.46 9.75 -14.37
N ILE A 223 -0.26 9.32 -13.13
CA ILE A 223 0.88 9.73 -12.30
C ILE A 223 1.57 8.43 -11.84
N GLN A 224 2.73 8.12 -12.38
CA GLN A 224 3.35 6.79 -12.25
C GLN A 224 4.86 6.86 -11.98
N ASP A 225 5.50 5.68 -11.90
CA ASP A 225 6.91 5.50 -11.56
C ASP A 225 7.28 6.11 -10.18
N ASN A 226 8.14 7.13 -10.13
CA ASN A 226 8.54 7.83 -8.91
C ASN A 226 8.18 9.33 -8.98
N ALA A 227 7.20 9.69 -9.80
CA ALA A 227 6.76 11.06 -9.94
C ALA A 227 6.27 11.63 -8.59
N VAL A 228 6.60 12.91 -8.34
CA VAL A 228 6.15 13.66 -7.17
C VAL A 228 5.34 14.86 -7.62
N VAL A 229 4.06 14.89 -7.27
CA VAL A 229 3.14 15.97 -7.68
C VAL A 229 2.58 16.67 -6.46
N THR A 230 2.80 17.98 -6.36
CA THR A 230 2.21 18.84 -5.33
C THR A 230 1.37 19.92 -5.98
N VAL A 231 0.09 19.99 -5.63
CA VAL A 231 -0.84 21.02 -6.10
C VAL A 231 -1.45 21.73 -4.89
N ASP A 232 -1.29 23.06 -4.80
CA ASP A 232 -1.92 23.90 -3.78
C ASP A 232 -2.72 25.00 -4.47
N THR A 233 -4.04 24.84 -4.56
CA THR A 233 -4.89 25.71 -5.36
C THR A 233 -6.14 26.17 -4.62
N ALA A 234 -6.63 27.35 -5.00
CA ALA A 234 -7.96 27.81 -4.65
C ALA A 234 -9.00 27.12 -5.56
N GLY A 235 -9.25 25.82 -5.35
CA GLY A 235 -10.12 25.05 -6.23
C GLY A 235 -9.97 23.54 -6.10
N ILE A 236 -10.37 22.85 -7.18
CA ILE A 236 -10.07 21.44 -7.42
C ILE A 236 -8.60 21.35 -7.81
N ALA A 237 -7.84 20.45 -7.16
CA ALA A 237 -6.42 20.28 -7.41
C ALA A 237 -6.16 19.47 -8.69
N ILE A 238 -6.81 18.31 -8.86
CA ILE A 238 -6.62 17.43 -10.01
C ILE A 238 -7.98 17.04 -10.56
N SER A 239 -8.21 17.10 -11.87
CA SER A 239 -9.51 16.72 -12.43
C SER A 239 -9.41 16.11 -13.82
N ALA A 240 -10.01 14.95 -13.98
CA ALA A 240 -10.31 14.36 -15.28
C ALA A 240 -11.77 14.61 -15.67
N GLY A 241 -12.06 14.42 -16.95
CA GLY A 241 -13.38 14.56 -17.53
C GLY A 241 -14.39 13.54 -17.00
N TYR A 242 -15.66 13.74 -17.34
CA TYR A 242 -16.73 12.84 -16.91
C TYR A 242 -16.59 11.45 -17.54
N GLY A 243 -16.33 10.45 -16.69
CA GLY A 243 -16.15 9.05 -17.14
C GLY A 243 -14.69 8.68 -17.41
N ASP A 244 -13.79 9.66 -17.31
CA ASP A 244 -12.35 9.43 -17.37
C ASP A 244 -11.80 9.08 -15.99
N LYS A 245 -10.54 8.63 -15.96
CA LYS A 245 -9.89 8.15 -14.74
C LYS A 245 -8.61 8.92 -14.41
N ILE A 246 -8.30 8.91 -13.13
CA ILE A 246 -7.06 9.40 -12.53
C ILE A 246 -6.40 8.19 -11.87
N GLU A 247 -5.21 7.83 -12.35
CA GLU A 247 -4.46 6.68 -11.84
C GLU A 247 -3.15 7.16 -11.23
N ILE A 248 -2.92 6.78 -9.97
CA ILE A 248 -1.68 6.98 -9.26
C ILE A 248 -1.07 5.60 -9.03
N THR A 249 0.03 5.29 -9.71
CA THR A 249 0.61 3.94 -9.75
C THR A 249 2.08 3.93 -9.35
N ASP A 250 2.63 2.72 -9.15
CA ASP A 250 4.02 2.51 -8.75
C ASP A 250 4.37 3.29 -7.47
N ALA A 251 5.56 3.87 -7.36
CA ALA A 251 6.01 4.62 -6.20
C ALA A 251 5.64 6.12 -6.26
N ALA A 252 4.66 6.50 -7.09
CA ALA A 252 4.28 7.90 -7.26
C ALA A 252 3.66 8.49 -5.97
N ARG A 253 3.94 9.78 -5.73
CA ARG A 253 3.51 10.51 -4.54
C ARG A 253 2.77 11.78 -4.92
N VAL A 254 1.53 11.91 -4.47
CA VAL A 254 0.68 13.06 -4.77
C VAL A 254 0.26 13.78 -3.49
N THR A 255 0.47 15.09 -3.45
CA THR A 255 -0.10 15.99 -2.44
C THR A 255 -1.05 16.97 -3.12
N ALA A 256 -2.34 16.81 -2.90
CA ALA A 256 -3.38 17.60 -3.53
C ALA A 256 -4.14 18.42 -2.47
N LYS A 257 -3.96 19.74 -2.51
CA LYS A 257 -4.60 20.68 -1.59
C LYS A 257 -5.53 21.64 -2.33
N GLY A 258 -6.80 21.61 -1.93
CA GLY A 258 -7.87 22.45 -2.48
C GLY A 258 -8.59 23.25 -1.39
N SER A 259 -9.27 24.34 -1.79
CA SER A 259 -10.03 25.20 -0.85
C SER A 259 -11.48 25.43 -1.22
N THR A 260 -11.93 25.01 -2.40
CA THR A 260 -13.32 25.13 -2.84
C THR A 260 -13.72 23.89 -3.64
N GLY A 261 -15.00 23.53 -3.53
CA GLY A 261 -15.58 22.44 -4.30
C GLY A 261 -15.78 21.16 -3.50
N ILE A 262 -16.67 20.33 -4.01
CA ILE A 262 -16.99 19.03 -3.44
C ILE A 262 -15.80 18.05 -3.62
N ASN A 263 -14.76 18.35 -4.41
CA ASN A 263 -13.82 17.36 -4.99
C ASN A 263 -12.35 17.84 -5.04
N ALA A 264 -11.35 17.03 -4.62
CA ALA A 264 -9.96 17.19 -5.10
C ALA A 264 -9.68 16.43 -6.41
N PHE A 265 -10.61 15.56 -6.82
CA PHE A 265 -10.58 14.67 -7.99
C PHE A 265 -11.94 14.71 -8.71
N SER A 266 -11.97 14.80 -10.03
CA SER A 266 -13.18 14.56 -10.84
C SER A 266 -12.86 13.42 -11.79
N GLY A 267 -13.67 12.37 -11.83
CA GLY A 267 -13.35 11.10 -12.50
C GLY A 267 -13.12 9.96 -11.51
N SER A 268 -13.07 8.72 -12.02
CA SER A 268 -12.70 7.57 -11.20
C SER A 268 -11.26 7.72 -10.70
N LEU A 269 -10.98 7.33 -9.46
CA LEU A 269 -9.66 7.43 -8.85
C LEU A 269 -9.15 6.03 -8.53
N LEU A 270 -7.92 5.72 -8.97
CA LEU A 270 -7.18 4.55 -8.56
C LEU A 270 -5.88 4.98 -7.88
N VAL A 271 -5.63 4.46 -6.67
CA VAL A 271 -4.34 4.53 -5.98
C VAL A 271 -3.82 3.11 -5.82
N ASP A 272 -2.82 2.73 -6.62
CA ASP A 272 -2.23 1.38 -6.62
C ASP A 272 -1.45 1.06 -5.34
N LYS A 273 -1.16 -0.21 -5.08
CA LYS A 273 -0.56 -0.75 -3.84
C LYS A 273 0.69 -0.01 -3.36
N LYS A 274 1.50 0.51 -4.28
CA LYS A 274 2.77 1.21 -3.95
C LYS A 274 2.64 2.73 -3.89
N ALA A 275 1.50 3.28 -4.34
CA ALA A 275 1.32 4.71 -4.49
C ALA A 275 0.87 5.38 -3.19
N THR A 276 1.17 6.67 -3.04
CA THR A 276 0.76 7.48 -1.90
C THR A 276 0.01 8.74 -2.33
N LEU A 277 -1.14 8.99 -1.72
CA LEU A 277 -1.94 10.20 -1.93
C LEU A 277 -2.25 10.89 -0.60
N CYS A 278 -1.83 12.15 -0.48
CA CYS A 278 -2.30 13.07 0.56
C CYS A 278 -3.28 14.08 -0.06
N ALA A 279 -4.56 13.96 0.30
CA ALA A 279 -5.63 14.83 -0.17
C ALA A 279 -6.12 15.72 0.98
N THR A 280 -6.07 17.04 0.80
CA THR A 280 -6.50 18.01 1.81
C THR A 280 -7.48 19.03 1.23
N ALA A 281 -8.66 19.14 1.83
CA ALA A 281 -9.64 20.16 1.52
C ALA A 281 -9.80 21.14 2.69
N THR A 282 -9.47 22.40 2.45
CA THR A 282 -9.46 23.48 3.46
C THR A 282 -10.75 24.32 3.46
N GLY A 283 -11.59 24.13 2.46
CA GLY A 283 -12.85 24.84 2.30
C GLY A 283 -13.88 24.48 3.36
N LYS A 284 -14.86 25.37 3.53
CA LYS A 284 -16.05 25.03 4.32
C LYS A 284 -16.92 24.10 3.48
N ASP A 285 -17.34 22.99 4.07
CA ASP A 285 -18.24 22.00 3.46
C ASP A 285 -17.64 21.27 2.22
N THR A 286 -16.31 21.17 2.14
CA THR A 286 -15.58 20.51 1.02
C THR A 286 -15.05 19.12 1.38
N ALA A 287 -15.09 18.16 0.45
CA ALA A 287 -14.51 16.83 0.65
C ALA A 287 -13.03 16.78 0.23
N ALA A 288 -12.22 15.97 0.92
CA ALA A 288 -10.83 15.74 0.53
C ALA A 288 -10.75 14.95 -0.78
N ILE A 289 -11.53 13.88 -0.90
CA ILE A 289 -11.73 13.12 -2.13
C ILE A 289 -13.23 13.05 -2.35
N SER A 290 -13.68 13.29 -3.58
CA SER A 290 -15.08 13.02 -3.90
C SER A 290 -15.27 12.82 -5.37
N ILE A 291 -16.17 11.90 -5.69
CA ILE A 291 -16.48 11.49 -7.06
C ILE A 291 -17.98 11.55 -7.32
N GLY A 292 -18.31 11.69 -8.60
CA GLY A 292 -19.67 11.87 -9.08
C GLY A 292 -20.22 13.25 -8.73
N LEU A 293 -20.97 13.83 -9.68
CA LEU A 293 -21.79 15.00 -9.44
C LEU A 293 -23.27 14.60 -9.39
N PRO A 294 -24.11 15.34 -8.63
CA PRO A 294 -25.54 15.09 -8.61
C PRO A 294 -26.14 15.15 -10.02
N GLY A 295 -26.70 14.02 -10.49
CA GLY A 295 -27.30 13.89 -11.83
C GLY A 295 -26.44 13.14 -12.85
N ASP A 296 -25.19 12.80 -12.51
CA ASP A 296 -24.36 11.95 -13.36
C ASP A 296 -24.95 10.54 -13.48
N THR A 297 -24.87 9.98 -14.69
CA THR A 297 -25.37 8.63 -15.01
C THR A 297 -24.26 7.59 -15.18
N ILE A 298 -22.99 8.02 -15.14
CA ILE A 298 -21.83 7.14 -15.31
C ILE A 298 -21.30 6.79 -13.92
N PRO A 299 -21.36 5.52 -13.51
CA PRO A 299 -20.79 5.08 -12.23
C PRO A 299 -19.29 5.41 -12.15
N GLN A 300 -18.85 5.92 -11.00
CA GLN A 300 -17.44 6.20 -10.71
C GLN A 300 -16.99 5.42 -9.48
N THR A 301 -15.70 5.13 -9.39
CA THR A 301 -15.14 4.41 -8.24
C THR A 301 -13.93 5.15 -7.70
N VAL A 302 -13.84 5.24 -6.37
CA VAL A 302 -12.58 5.51 -5.65
C VAL A 302 -12.04 4.16 -5.24
N GLN A 303 -10.96 3.71 -5.88
CA GLN A 303 -10.27 2.47 -5.56
C GLN A 303 -8.92 2.77 -4.90
N ILE A 304 -8.74 2.26 -3.69
CA ILE A 304 -7.55 2.48 -2.86
C ILE A 304 -6.93 1.12 -2.54
N ASN A 305 -5.84 0.81 -3.22
CA ASN A 305 -4.99 -0.34 -2.93
C ASN A 305 -3.70 0.09 -2.22
N GLY A 306 -3.29 1.36 -2.37
CA GLY A 306 -2.10 1.96 -1.76
C GLY A 306 -2.37 2.71 -0.46
N THR A 307 -1.63 3.80 -0.24
CA THR A 307 -1.72 4.63 0.98
C THR A 307 -2.45 5.95 0.69
N VAL A 308 -3.48 6.26 1.49
CA VAL A 308 -4.25 7.51 1.37
C VAL A 308 -4.39 8.22 2.71
N ASP A 309 -4.00 9.48 2.75
CA ASP A 309 -4.32 10.42 3.83
C ASP A 309 -5.33 11.45 3.33
N ALA A 310 -6.55 11.45 3.90
CA ALA A 310 -7.63 12.33 3.46
C ALA A 310 -8.10 13.24 4.59
N THR A 311 -8.00 14.56 4.41
CA THR A 311 -8.42 15.56 5.41
C THR A 311 -9.40 16.57 4.82
N GLY A 312 -10.61 16.70 5.39
CA GLY A 312 -11.61 17.65 4.86
C GLY A 312 -12.83 17.87 5.74
N PHE A 313 -13.86 18.55 5.24
CA PHE A 313 -15.17 18.53 5.89
C PHE A 313 -15.81 17.15 5.73
N VAL A 314 -15.71 16.59 4.53
CA VAL A 314 -15.88 15.16 4.25
C VAL A 314 -14.49 14.58 3.92
N GLY A 315 -14.22 13.35 4.34
CA GLY A 315 -13.01 12.63 3.93
C GLY A 315 -13.12 12.19 2.48
N ILE A 316 -13.83 11.08 2.25
CA ILE A 316 -14.08 10.49 0.94
C ILE A 316 -15.60 10.45 0.68
N GLY A 317 -16.05 11.09 -0.39
CA GLY A 317 -17.47 11.19 -0.73
C GLY A 317 -17.82 10.62 -2.11
N VAL A 318 -19.01 10.02 -2.22
CA VAL A 318 -19.60 9.67 -3.52
C VAL A 318 -20.97 10.30 -3.65
N ASN A 319 -21.24 10.98 -4.76
CA ASN A 319 -22.46 11.76 -4.95
C ASN A 319 -23.37 11.32 -6.10
N ASN A 320 -22.99 10.33 -6.91
CA ASN A 320 -23.85 9.80 -7.98
C ASN A 320 -24.31 8.36 -7.74
N LYS A 321 -25.27 7.95 -8.56
CA LYS A 321 -25.88 6.63 -8.57
C LYS A 321 -24.90 5.54 -9.04
N ASP A 322 -24.86 4.44 -8.28
CA ASP A 322 -24.06 3.23 -8.55
C ASP A 322 -22.54 3.47 -8.44
N SER A 323 -22.11 4.61 -7.89
CA SER A 323 -20.70 4.88 -7.56
C SER A 323 -20.28 4.23 -6.25
N GLY A 324 -19.00 3.89 -6.13
CA GLY A 324 -18.48 3.13 -5.00
C GLY A 324 -17.17 3.66 -4.42
N ILE A 325 -16.95 3.35 -3.14
CA ILE A 325 -15.64 3.44 -2.49
C ILE A 325 -15.15 2.01 -2.27
N VAL A 326 -13.97 1.68 -2.78
CA VAL A 326 -13.34 0.36 -2.63
C VAL A 326 -11.97 0.58 -2.02
N ILE A 327 -11.75 0.05 -0.81
CA ILE A 327 -10.44 0.04 -0.16
C ILE A 327 -10.02 -1.42 -0.07
N ASP A 328 -9.01 -1.80 -0.84
CA ASP A 328 -8.67 -3.20 -1.10
C ASP A 328 -7.20 -3.47 -0.79
N GLY A 329 -6.90 -3.97 0.41
CA GLY A 329 -5.55 -4.18 0.94
C GLY A 329 -4.75 -2.91 1.28
N GLY A 330 -5.24 -1.73 0.89
CA GLY A 330 -4.59 -0.44 1.13
C GLY A 330 -4.76 0.11 2.55
N THR A 331 -4.04 1.20 2.83
CA THR A 331 -4.16 1.97 4.07
C THR A 331 -4.89 3.29 3.81
N ALA A 332 -5.84 3.65 4.66
CA ALA A 332 -6.56 4.92 4.57
C ALA A 332 -6.71 5.59 5.93
N ALA A 333 -6.08 6.75 6.13
CA ALA A 333 -6.29 7.60 7.29
C ALA A 333 -7.15 8.80 6.92
N ILE A 334 -8.33 8.90 7.53
CA ILE A 334 -9.37 9.84 7.14
C ILE A 334 -9.73 10.74 8.32
N ASN A 335 -9.45 12.04 8.18
CA ASN A 335 -9.74 13.07 9.16
C ASN A 335 -10.84 14.00 8.63
N SER A 336 -11.96 14.12 9.35
CA SER A 336 -13.12 14.84 8.83
C SER A 336 -13.93 15.61 9.87
N LYS A 337 -14.73 16.57 9.43
CA LYS A 337 -15.67 17.28 10.31
C LYS A 337 -17.06 16.67 10.30
N LEU A 338 -17.62 16.42 9.11
CA LEU A 338 -18.94 15.82 8.94
C LEU A 338 -18.87 14.30 8.89
N ALA A 339 -18.14 13.76 7.91
CA ALA A 339 -18.13 12.33 7.66
C ALA A 339 -16.77 11.87 7.12
N GLY A 340 -16.27 10.75 7.61
CA GLY A 340 -15.10 10.10 7.05
C GLY A 340 -15.41 9.57 5.65
N LEU A 341 -16.34 8.61 5.57
CA LEU A 341 -16.92 8.13 4.32
C LEU A 341 -18.33 8.68 4.16
N TYR A 342 -18.67 9.20 2.98
CA TYR A 342 -19.96 9.82 2.71
C TYR A 342 -20.62 9.23 1.45
N LEU A 343 -21.65 8.40 1.65
CA LEU A 343 -22.44 7.78 0.59
C LEU A 343 -23.75 8.55 0.42
N ARG A 344 -23.80 9.46 -0.56
CA ARG A 344 -24.96 10.36 -0.74
C ARG A 344 -26.12 9.75 -1.51
N ASP A 345 -25.84 8.86 -2.46
CA ASP A 345 -26.86 8.27 -3.32
C ASP A 345 -27.44 6.99 -2.73
N GLN A 346 -28.69 6.66 -3.09
CA GLN A 346 -29.38 5.47 -2.61
C GLN A 346 -28.77 4.16 -3.14
N THR A 347 -27.91 4.18 -4.15
CA THR A 347 -27.23 2.97 -4.62
C THR A 347 -25.71 3.04 -4.48
N GLY A 348 -25.19 4.04 -3.77
CA GLY A 348 -23.77 4.11 -3.47
C GLY A 348 -23.31 2.95 -2.59
N THR A 349 -22.11 2.43 -2.87
CA THR A 349 -21.50 1.32 -2.13
C THR A 349 -20.19 1.73 -1.46
N ALA A 350 -19.83 1.01 -0.41
CA ALA A 350 -18.49 1.05 0.16
C ALA A 350 -18.05 -0.38 0.49
N SER A 351 -16.83 -0.77 0.12
CA SER A 351 -16.23 -2.05 0.49
C SER A 351 -14.82 -1.83 1.03
N ILE A 352 -14.49 -2.55 2.11
CA ILE A 352 -13.20 -2.54 2.77
C ILE A 352 -12.76 -3.99 2.90
N THR A 353 -11.81 -4.41 2.06
CA THR A 353 -11.52 -5.82 1.77
C THR A 353 -10.01 -6.13 1.73
N ASN A 354 -9.69 -7.43 1.70
CA ASN A 354 -8.36 -7.99 1.43
C ASN A 354 -7.19 -7.40 2.25
N GLY A 355 -7.38 -7.23 3.56
CA GLY A 355 -6.32 -6.78 4.46
C GLY A 355 -6.19 -5.27 4.57
N ALA A 356 -7.18 -4.50 4.12
CA ALA A 356 -7.17 -3.06 4.24
C ALA A 356 -7.09 -2.61 5.71
N ASP A 357 -6.42 -1.48 5.96
CA ASP A 357 -6.36 -0.84 7.28
C ASP A 357 -6.86 0.60 7.20
N VAL A 358 -8.04 0.83 7.76
CA VAL A 358 -8.78 2.08 7.63
C VAL A 358 -8.96 2.72 9.01
N SER A 359 -8.46 3.94 9.17
CA SER A 359 -8.70 4.76 10.36
C SER A 359 -9.54 5.98 10.00
N ILE A 360 -10.62 6.21 10.73
CA ILE A 360 -11.52 7.36 10.55
C ILE A 360 -11.61 8.13 11.85
N THR A 361 -11.20 9.39 11.82
CA THR A 361 -11.46 10.36 12.88
C THR A 361 -12.42 11.42 12.37
N SER A 362 -13.57 11.62 13.03
CA SER A 362 -14.57 12.59 12.60
C SER A 362 -15.28 13.34 13.72
N GLU A 363 -15.64 14.61 13.49
CA GLU A 363 -16.38 15.38 14.50
C GLU A 363 -17.87 14.97 14.59
N GLN A 364 -18.45 14.31 13.57
CA GLN A 364 -19.85 13.85 13.59
C GLN A 364 -19.98 12.35 13.27
N PHE A 365 -19.81 11.96 12.01
CA PHE A 365 -20.10 10.59 11.56
C PHE A 365 -18.86 9.88 11.04
N GLY A 366 -18.64 8.61 11.39
CA GLY A 366 -17.58 7.83 10.75
C GLY A 366 -17.93 7.58 9.29
N VAL A 367 -19.04 6.88 9.08
CA VAL A 367 -19.64 6.58 7.79
C VAL A 367 -21.06 7.13 7.75
N PHE A 368 -21.28 8.07 6.83
CA PHE A 368 -22.59 8.64 6.55
C PHE A 368 -23.23 7.95 5.35
N MET A 369 -24.46 7.47 5.52
CA MET A 369 -25.25 6.86 4.45
C MET A 369 -26.58 7.60 4.28
N ALA A 370 -26.87 7.99 3.04
CA ALA A 370 -28.18 8.49 2.66
C ALA A 370 -29.23 7.38 2.75
N GLU A 371 -30.51 7.78 2.81
CA GLU A 371 -31.61 6.83 2.88
C GLU A 371 -31.67 5.99 1.60
N GLY A 372 -31.54 4.66 1.73
CA GLY A 372 -31.57 3.72 0.61
C GLY A 372 -30.20 3.16 0.24
N ALA A 373 -29.09 3.82 0.63
CA ALA A 373 -27.73 3.39 0.32
C ALA A 373 -27.45 1.96 0.83
N ALA A 374 -26.58 1.23 0.12
CA ALA A 374 -26.18 -0.10 0.52
C ALA A 374 -25.37 -0.05 1.83
N SER A 375 -25.50 -1.09 2.66
CA SER A 375 -24.63 -1.27 3.80
C SER A 375 -23.18 -1.45 3.32
N PRO A 376 -22.21 -0.77 3.95
CA PRO A 376 -20.80 -0.97 3.66
C PRO A 376 -20.40 -2.40 3.94
N GLU A 377 -19.57 -2.98 3.09
CA GLU A 377 -19.00 -4.30 3.26
C GLU A 377 -17.63 -4.20 3.93
N ILE A 378 -17.42 -5.00 4.98
CA ILE A 378 -16.13 -5.12 5.65
C ILE A 378 -15.79 -6.60 5.69
N GLU A 379 -14.67 -6.97 5.06
CA GLU A 379 -14.20 -8.34 5.00
C GLU A 379 -12.68 -8.39 5.14
N ASN A 380 -12.17 -9.30 5.98
CA ASN A 380 -10.74 -9.52 6.18
C ASN A 380 -9.90 -8.23 6.32
N SER A 381 -10.43 -7.20 7.00
CA SER A 381 -9.82 -5.87 7.05
C SER A 381 -9.97 -5.24 8.42
N THR A 382 -9.08 -4.33 8.75
CA THR A 382 -9.15 -3.52 9.96
C THR A 382 -9.83 -2.19 9.67
N ILE A 383 -10.82 -1.84 10.48
CA ILE A 383 -11.40 -0.50 10.50
C ILE A 383 -11.51 0.01 11.93
N THR A 384 -10.98 1.21 12.17
CA THR A 384 -11.09 1.93 13.44
C THR A 384 -11.78 3.27 13.19
N ILE A 385 -12.88 3.52 13.88
CA ILE A 385 -13.66 4.75 13.79
C ILE A 385 -13.71 5.42 15.15
N SER A 386 -13.31 6.68 15.21
CA SER A 386 -13.52 7.60 16.33
C SER A 386 -14.34 8.80 15.84
N SER A 387 -15.60 8.87 16.26
CA SER A 387 -16.57 9.86 15.79
C SER A 387 -17.21 10.65 16.93
N GLY A 388 -17.59 11.90 16.69
CA GLY A 388 -18.24 12.73 17.72
C GLY A 388 -19.70 12.37 17.99
N GLU A 389 -20.41 11.81 17.00
CA GLU A 389 -21.80 11.37 17.13
C GLU A 389 -21.99 9.86 16.95
N LYS A 390 -21.67 9.30 15.77
CA LYS A 390 -21.91 7.88 15.44
C LYS A 390 -20.91 7.33 14.44
N ALA A 391 -20.44 6.11 14.67
CA ALA A 391 -19.57 5.42 13.73
C ALA A 391 -20.30 5.13 12.41
N PHE A 392 -21.53 4.61 12.46
CA PHE A 392 -22.38 4.45 11.28
C PHE A 392 -23.71 5.18 11.43
N LEU A 393 -24.10 5.94 10.40
CA LEU A 393 -25.43 6.53 10.31
C LEU A 393 -26.39 5.63 9.51
N ARG A 394 -27.40 5.07 10.19
CA ARG A 394 -28.54 4.26 9.71
C ARG A 394 -28.39 2.74 9.82
N THR A 395 -27.51 2.12 9.04
CA THR A 395 -27.39 0.67 8.94
C THR A 395 -26.06 0.17 9.49
N VAL A 396 -26.06 -1.05 10.02
CA VAL A 396 -24.80 -1.78 10.29
C VAL A 396 -24.16 -2.13 8.94
N PRO A 397 -22.83 -2.04 8.81
CA PRO A 397 -22.11 -2.69 7.72
C PRO A 397 -22.41 -4.19 7.65
N THR A 398 -22.33 -4.77 6.45
CA THR A 398 -22.29 -6.21 6.27
C THR A 398 -20.87 -6.68 6.52
N PHE A 399 -20.73 -7.66 7.41
CA PHE A 399 -19.46 -8.32 7.66
C PHE A 399 -19.43 -9.63 6.88
N GLY A 400 -18.36 -9.87 6.10
CA GLY A 400 -18.19 -11.12 5.38
C GLY A 400 -18.31 -12.32 6.34
N TYR A 401 -19.28 -13.21 6.12
CA TYR A 401 -19.65 -14.25 7.09
C TYR A 401 -18.64 -15.39 7.21
N ASP A 402 -17.68 -15.47 6.29
CA ASP A 402 -16.69 -16.55 6.23
C ASP A 402 -15.39 -16.22 7.00
N VAL A 403 -15.19 -14.97 7.41
CA VAL A 403 -13.99 -14.51 8.13
C VAL A 403 -14.33 -14.18 9.58
N CYS A 404 -13.61 -14.78 10.52
CA CYS A 404 -13.76 -14.45 11.94
C CYS A 404 -13.13 -13.08 12.24
N GLN A 405 -13.80 -12.29 13.10
CA GLN A 405 -13.36 -10.93 13.43
C GLN A 405 -13.64 -10.63 14.90
N ARG A 406 -12.86 -9.72 15.48
CA ARG A 406 -13.09 -9.14 16.81
C ARG A 406 -13.57 -7.70 16.66
N ASN A 407 -14.58 -7.36 17.44
CA ASN A 407 -15.19 -6.03 17.41
C ASN A 407 -15.17 -5.40 18.80
N TRP A 408 -14.91 -4.10 18.87
CA TRP A 408 -15.08 -3.28 20.07
C TRP A 408 -15.96 -2.09 19.74
N ALA A 409 -16.93 -1.80 20.60
CA ALA A 409 -17.82 -0.65 20.43
C ALA A 409 -18.01 0.07 21.77
N GLY A 410 -18.07 1.40 21.73
CA GLY A 410 -18.28 2.24 22.91
C GLY A 410 -18.30 3.73 22.59
N ASP A 411 -18.28 4.57 23.63
CA ASP A 411 -18.28 6.02 23.46
C ASP A 411 -16.88 6.59 23.10
N SER A 412 -15.84 5.82 23.40
CA SER A 412 -14.42 6.10 23.17
C SER A 412 -13.63 4.80 23.24
N GLU A 413 -12.37 4.82 22.82
CA GLU A 413 -11.44 3.67 22.89
C GLU A 413 -11.37 3.07 24.30
N ASP A 414 -11.17 3.90 25.32
CA ASP A 414 -11.04 3.46 26.73
C ASP A 414 -12.30 2.80 27.29
N THR A 415 -13.47 3.16 26.74
CA THR A 415 -14.77 2.67 27.20
C THR A 415 -15.31 1.54 26.34
N ALA A 416 -14.63 1.21 25.24
CA ALA A 416 -15.11 0.24 24.27
C ALA A 416 -15.06 -1.18 24.85
N THR A 417 -16.16 -1.90 24.71
CA THR A 417 -16.25 -3.31 25.15
C THR A 417 -16.25 -4.23 23.95
N ALA A 418 -15.70 -5.44 24.11
CA ALA A 418 -15.75 -6.47 23.08
C ALA A 418 -17.21 -6.84 22.76
N VAL A 419 -17.54 -6.93 21.47
CA VAL A 419 -18.87 -7.28 20.95
C VAL A 419 -18.71 -8.41 19.93
N ALA A 420 -19.39 -9.53 20.14
CA ALA A 420 -19.37 -10.61 19.18
C ALA A 420 -20.04 -10.17 17.86
N THR A 421 -19.55 -10.63 16.70
CA THR A 421 -20.07 -10.18 15.40
C THR A 421 -21.58 -10.37 15.27
N LYS A 422 -22.10 -11.51 15.70
CA LYS A 422 -23.55 -11.79 15.73
C LYS A 422 -24.38 -10.80 16.57
N ASP A 423 -23.75 -10.14 17.55
CA ASP A 423 -24.36 -9.22 18.50
C ASP A 423 -24.10 -7.75 18.13
N LEU A 424 -23.32 -7.48 17.08
CA LEU A 424 -23.04 -6.15 16.56
C LEU A 424 -24.27 -5.59 15.83
N THR A 425 -25.23 -5.12 16.62
CA THR A 425 -26.48 -4.52 16.14
C THR A 425 -26.32 -3.04 15.76
N ASN A 426 -27.38 -2.45 15.17
CA ASN A 426 -27.47 -1.01 14.89
C ASN A 426 -27.16 -0.14 16.12
N GLY A 427 -27.38 -0.62 17.34
CA GLY A 427 -27.05 0.12 18.56
C GLY A 427 -25.54 0.27 18.75
N PHE A 428 -24.80 -0.84 18.65
CA PHE A 428 -23.35 -0.85 18.86
C PHE A 428 -22.59 -0.24 17.68
N ALA A 429 -23.01 -0.50 16.44
CA ALA A 429 -22.40 0.11 15.26
C ALA A 429 -22.65 1.63 15.17
N ALA A 430 -23.65 2.16 15.86
CA ALA A 430 -23.90 3.59 15.98
C ALA A 430 -23.16 4.24 17.15
N SER A 431 -22.32 3.50 17.90
CA SER A 431 -21.49 4.07 18.96
C SER A 431 -20.45 5.02 18.39
N LYS A 432 -19.86 5.87 19.23
CA LYS A 432 -18.88 6.85 18.79
C LYS A 432 -17.55 6.23 18.38
N TYR A 433 -17.15 5.18 19.09
CA TYR A 433 -16.00 4.36 18.79
C TYR A 433 -16.43 2.99 18.29
N LEU A 434 -15.81 2.55 17.19
CA LEU A 434 -15.91 1.19 16.68
C LEU A 434 -14.54 0.75 16.17
N LYS A 435 -14.10 -0.43 16.59
CA LYS A 435 -12.94 -1.11 16.02
C LYS A 435 -13.35 -2.51 15.56
N VAL A 436 -13.04 -2.84 14.32
CA VAL A 436 -13.21 -4.18 13.73
C VAL A 436 -11.86 -4.61 13.20
N MET A 437 -11.46 -5.83 13.48
CA MET A 437 -10.21 -6.42 12.99
C MET A 437 -10.41 -7.91 12.69
N PRO A 438 -9.67 -8.49 11.73
CA PRO A 438 -9.63 -9.94 11.52
C PRO A 438 -9.18 -10.65 12.80
N ALA A 439 -9.66 -11.87 13.00
CA ALA A 439 -9.29 -12.68 14.15
C ALA A 439 -9.35 -14.17 13.84
N ALA A 440 -8.50 -14.96 14.50
CA ALA A 440 -8.66 -16.40 14.52
C ALA A 440 -9.92 -16.81 15.30
N HIS A 441 -10.49 -17.97 14.98
CA HIS A 441 -11.53 -18.55 15.79
C HIS A 441 -10.99 -19.01 17.15
N THR A 442 -11.53 -18.46 18.23
CA THR A 442 -11.19 -18.84 19.61
C THR A 442 -12.44 -19.18 20.41
N GLY A 443 -12.28 -19.91 21.52
CA GLY A 443 -13.34 -20.18 22.49
C GLY A 443 -14.13 -21.48 22.30
N GLY A 444 -14.66 -22.00 23.40
CA GLY A 444 -15.42 -23.26 23.42
C GLY A 444 -14.57 -24.52 23.24
N THR A 445 -15.25 -25.67 23.16
CA THR A 445 -14.63 -26.98 22.90
C THR A 445 -15.58 -27.76 22.02
N ALA A 446 -15.08 -28.30 20.91
CA ALA A 446 -15.87 -29.15 20.06
C ALA A 446 -16.17 -30.48 20.80
N THR A 447 -17.39 -30.96 20.67
CA THR A 447 -17.82 -32.27 21.16
C THR A 447 -17.88 -33.26 20.00
N HIS A 448 -18.27 -34.51 20.27
CA HIS A 448 -18.46 -35.51 19.21
C HIS A 448 -19.76 -35.32 18.41
N THR A 449 -20.61 -34.34 18.77
CA THR A 449 -21.87 -33.99 18.07
C THR A 449 -21.91 -32.55 17.59
N ASP A 450 -21.25 -31.64 18.30
CA ASP A 450 -21.35 -30.20 18.09
C ASP A 450 -19.96 -29.59 17.94
N ARG A 451 -19.79 -28.72 16.94
CA ARG A 451 -18.56 -27.95 16.72
C ARG A 451 -18.41 -26.88 17.82
N ALA A 452 -17.19 -26.42 18.06
CA ALA A 452 -16.95 -25.34 19.03
C ALA A 452 -17.66 -24.06 18.55
N ILE A 453 -18.19 -23.25 19.46
CA ILE A 453 -18.77 -21.95 19.11
C ILE A 453 -17.74 -20.87 19.40
N CYS A 454 -17.36 -20.12 18.37
CA CYS A 454 -16.35 -19.08 18.48
C CYS A 454 -16.86 -17.93 19.35
N GLU A 455 -16.05 -17.51 20.33
CA GLU A 455 -16.37 -16.38 21.21
C GLU A 455 -16.32 -15.02 20.49
N ASN A 456 -15.53 -14.91 19.41
CA ASN A 456 -15.39 -13.66 18.64
C ASN A 456 -16.56 -13.44 17.66
N CYS A 457 -16.84 -14.41 16.79
CA CYS A 457 -17.88 -14.25 15.76
C CYS A 457 -19.20 -14.97 16.08
N GLY A 458 -19.21 -15.90 17.05
CA GLY A 458 -20.38 -16.72 17.37
C GLY A 458 -20.64 -17.88 16.41
N GLN A 459 -19.77 -18.10 15.42
CA GLN A 459 -19.91 -19.19 14.44
C GLN A 459 -19.37 -20.52 14.97
N ALA A 460 -19.93 -21.61 14.45
CA ALA A 460 -19.47 -22.96 14.75
C ALA A 460 -18.19 -23.29 13.97
N TYR A 461 -17.12 -23.70 14.65
CA TYR A 461 -15.78 -23.89 14.08
C TYR A 461 -15.06 -25.12 14.66
N GLY A 462 -13.93 -25.48 14.04
CA GLY A 462 -13.15 -26.67 14.42
C GLY A 462 -13.76 -28.00 13.96
N GLU A 463 -13.01 -29.09 14.08
CA GLU A 463 -13.52 -30.44 13.85
C GLU A 463 -14.25 -30.99 15.08
N LEU A 464 -15.20 -31.90 14.87
CA LEU A 464 -15.84 -32.62 15.97
C LEU A 464 -14.79 -33.46 16.70
N ALA A 465 -14.80 -33.40 18.03
CA ALA A 465 -13.87 -34.17 18.86
C ALA A 465 -14.38 -35.62 18.96
N HIS A 466 -13.78 -36.53 18.21
CA HIS A 466 -14.11 -37.95 18.25
C HIS A 466 -13.08 -38.75 19.07
N GLU A 467 -13.56 -39.55 20.01
CA GLU A 467 -12.77 -40.59 20.66
C GLU A 467 -13.05 -41.93 19.97
N PHE A 468 -12.11 -42.38 19.14
CA PHE A 468 -12.22 -43.65 18.44
C PHE A 468 -11.68 -44.81 19.30
N SER A 469 -12.44 -45.89 19.37
CA SER A 469 -12.04 -47.13 20.05
C SER A 469 -10.74 -47.68 19.45
N SER A 470 -9.79 -48.09 20.29
CA SER A 470 -8.57 -48.79 19.83
C SER A 470 -8.84 -50.19 19.26
N ALA A 471 -10.05 -50.74 19.44
CA ALA A 471 -10.45 -52.00 18.86
C ALA A 471 -11.03 -51.79 17.45
N TRP A 472 -10.59 -52.62 16.50
CA TRP A 472 -11.14 -52.64 15.14
C TRP A 472 -12.60 -53.11 15.13
N THR A 473 -13.47 -52.28 14.56
CA THR A 473 -14.84 -52.65 14.20
C THR A 473 -14.86 -53.04 12.72
N SER A 474 -15.67 -54.02 12.33
CA SER A 474 -15.73 -54.50 10.95
C SER A 474 -17.13 -54.93 10.53
N ASP A 475 -17.40 -54.83 9.23
CA ASP A 475 -18.58 -55.40 8.55
C ASP A 475 -18.19 -55.99 7.20
N ALA A 476 -19.15 -56.31 6.33
CA ALA A 476 -18.84 -56.88 5.01
C ALA A 476 -18.12 -55.92 4.04
N SER A 477 -18.14 -54.61 4.29
CA SER A 477 -17.56 -53.57 3.44
C SER A 477 -16.13 -53.18 3.82
N GLY A 478 -15.76 -53.31 5.11
CA GLY A 478 -14.43 -52.95 5.59
C GLY A 478 -14.29 -52.98 7.10
N HIS A 479 -13.24 -52.34 7.61
CA HIS A 479 -12.97 -52.16 9.02
C HIS A 479 -12.58 -50.72 9.36
N TRP A 480 -12.84 -50.29 10.58
CA TRP A 480 -12.60 -48.94 11.07
C TRP A 480 -12.46 -48.92 12.59
N HIS A 481 -11.88 -47.85 13.13
CA HIS A 481 -12.01 -47.51 14.54
C HIS A 481 -13.31 -46.74 14.76
N ALA A 482 -14.18 -47.25 15.64
CA ALA A 482 -15.52 -46.70 15.84
C ALA A 482 -15.54 -45.70 17.01
N CYS A 483 -16.17 -44.55 16.78
CA CYS A 483 -16.62 -43.66 17.85
C CYS A 483 -18.01 -44.11 18.32
N THR A 484 -18.36 -43.86 19.58
CA THR A 484 -19.69 -44.19 20.15
C THR A 484 -20.86 -43.49 19.43
N CYS A 485 -20.61 -42.37 18.73
CA CYS A 485 -21.60 -41.67 17.92
C CYS A 485 -21.79 -42.25 16.51
N GLY A 486 -21.02 -43.29 16.13
CA GLY A 486 -21.10 -43.94 14.82
C GLY A 486 -20.13 -43.40 13.77
N ALA A 487 -19.38 -42.34 14.06
CA ALA A 487 -18.27 -41.89 13.22
C ALA A 487 -17.19 -42.97 13.08
N LYS A 488 -16.55 -43.02 11.91
CA LYS A 488 -15.53 -44.01 11.55
C LYS A 488 -14.19 -43.31 11.32
N ALA A 489 -13.13 -43.74 12.00
CA ALA A 489 -11.75 -43.40 11.69
C ALA A 489 -11.02 -44.59 11.06
N ASP A 490 -9.99 -44.32 10.28
CA ASP A 490 -9.15 -45.33 9.63
C ASP A 490 -9.97 -46.38 8.87
N ALA A 491 -11.05 -45.92 8.22
CA ALA A 491 -11.95 -46.79 7.49
C ALA A 491 -11.25 -47.33 6.24
N ALA A 492 -10.98 -48.63 6.22
CA ALA A 492 -10.28 -49.31 5.15
C ALA A 492 -11.07 -50.54 4.67
N ALA A 493 -10.93 -50.86 3.39
CA ALA A 493 -11.38 -52.15 2.88
C ALA A 493 -10.60 -53.28 3.55
N HIS A 494 -11.18 -54.48 3.60
CA HIS A 494 -10.49 -55.63 4.18
C HIS A 494 -9.22 -55.96 3.40
N THR A 495 -8.08 -56.00 4.10
CA THR A 495 -6.82 -56.50 3.57
C THR A 495 -6.82 -58.03 3.63
N PRO A 496 -6.92 -58.75 2.51
CA PRO A 496 -7.07 -60.20 2.55
C PRO A 496 -5.77 -60.87 2.98
N GLY A 497 -5.86 -61.71 4.02
CA GLY A 497 -4.79 -62.65 4.37
C GLY A 497 -4.69 -63.80 3.38
N ALA A 498 -4.03 -64.88 3.81
CA ALA A 498 -3.90 -66.09 3.01
C ALA A 498 -5.25 -66.59 2.50
N ALA A 499 -5.29 -67.01 1.22
CA ALA A 499 -6.50 -67.53 0.58
C ALA A 499 -7.13 -68.67 1.41
N ALA A 500 -8.46 -68.72 1.43
CA ALA A 500 -9.19 -69.72 2.19
C ALA A 500 -8.85 -71.13 1.68
N THR A 501 -8.58 -72.06 2.60
CA THR A 501 -8.36 -73.48 2.31
C THR A 501 -9.54 -74.30 2.81
N GLY A 502 -9.54 -75.62 2.56
CA GLY A 502 -10.61 -76.52 3.02
C GLY A 502 -10.78 -76.57 4.55
N THR A 503 -9.83 -76.06 5.33
CA THR A 503 -9.90 -76.03 6.80
C THR A 503 -9.62 -74.66 7.41
N THR A 504 -9.19 -73.66 6.64
CA THR A 504 -8.85 -72.31 7.16
C THR A 504 -9.57 -71.21 6.38
N PRO A 505 -10.37 -70.35 7.04
CA PRO A 505 -10.99 -69.19 6.39
C PRO A 505 -9.96 -68.12 6.03
N GLN A 506 -10.24 -67.34 4.98
CA GLN A 506 -9.48 -66.13 4.67
C GLN A 506 -9.98 -65.00 5.57
N THR A 507 -9.09 -64.50 6.42
CA THR A 507 -9.38 -63.43 7.37
C THR A 507 -8.63 -62.16 6.98
N CYS A 508 -9.17 -61.02 7.37
CA CYS A 508 -8.48 -59.75 7.25
C CYS A 508 -7.28 -59.72 8.20
N THR A 509 -6.10 -59.39 7.70
CA THR A 509 -4.87 -59.36 8.51
C THR A 509 -4.84 -58.22 9.54
N VAL A 510 -5.77 -57.27 9.43
CA VAL A 510 -5.85 -56.09 10.33
C VAL A 510 -6.88 -56.31 11.43
N CYS A 511 -8.13 -56.60 11.09
CA CYS A 511 -9.23 -56.69 12.06
C CYS A 511 -9.72 -58.12 12.34
N GLY A 512 -9.23 -59.13 11.61
CA GLY A 512 -9.65 -60.52 11.77
C GLY A 512 -11.01 -60.87 11.15
N TYR A 513 -11.68 -59.92 10.47
CA TYR A 513 -12.95 -60.19 9.78
C TYR A 513 -12.82 -61.33 8.77
N VAL A 514 -13.77 -62.27 8.77
CA VAL A 514 -13.77 -63.38 7.82
C VAL A 514 -14.26 -62.88 6.46
N ILE A 515 -13.32 -62.67 5.55
CA ILE A 515 -13.58 -62.23 4.18
C ILE A 515 -14.19 -63.38 3.36
N ALA A 516 -13.64 -64.59 3.53
CA ALA A 516 -14.16 -65.79 2.91
C ALA A 516 -14.09 -66.98 3.88
N PRO A 517 -15.17 -67.76 4.05
CA PRO A 517 -15.17 -68.95 4.89
C PRO A 517 -14.27 -70.06 4.31
N ALA A 518 -13.89 -71.05 5.14
CA ALA A 518 -13.17 -72.24 4.69
C ALA A 518 -13.97 -72.96 3.58
N THR A 519 -13.32 -73.25 2.45
CA THR A 519 -14.02 -73.63 1.22
C THR A 519 -14.37 -75.12 1.18
N GLY A 520 -15.66 -75.42 1.31
CA GLY A 520 -16.28 -76.67 0.87
C GLY A 520 -17.20 -76.41 -0.32
N GLY A 521 -16.79 -76.83 -1.52
CA GLY A 521 -17.65 -77.10 -2.68
C GLY A 521 -18.45 -75.95 -3.34
N HIS A 522 -18.07 -75.66 -4.59
CA HIS A 522 -18.87 -75.08 -5.71
C HIS A 522 -19.06 -73.55 -5.91
N GLN A 523 -18.57 -73.14 -7.09
CA GLN A 523 -19.01 -72.16 -8.11
C GLN A 523 -19.87 -70.92 -7.77
N GLY A 524 -19.40 -69.75 -8.24
CA GLY A 524 -20.28 -68.69 -8.78
C GLY A 524 -19.79 -67.25 -8.66
N GLY A 525 -19.29 -66.70 -9.77
CA GLY A 525 -19.46 -65.34 -10.33
C GLY A 525 -19.52 -64.06 -9.46
N GLY A 526 -18.80 -63.03 -9.91
CA GLY A 526 -19.16 -61.61 -9.71
C GLY A 526 -18.02 -60.70 -9.26
N SER A 527 -17.34 -60.05 -10.22
CA SER A 527 -16.39 -58.97 -9.95
C SER A 527 -17.13 -57.64 -9.84
N GLY A 528 -16.95 -56.93 -8.72
CA GLY A 528 -17.31 -55.52 -8.52
C GLY A 528 -16.08 -54.81 -7.96
N GLY A 529 -15.51 -53.89 -8.75
CA GLY A 529 -14.20 -53.30 -8.50
C GLY A 529 -14.16 -52.32 -7.33
N GLY A 530 -13.20 -52.51 -6.42
CA GLY A 530 -12.68 -51.46 -5.57
C GLY A 530 -11.59 -50.71 -6.33
N GLY A 531 -11.81 -49.44 -6.63
CA GLY A 531 -10.77 -48.60 -7.24
C GLY A 531 -9.62 -48.40 -6.24
N ASN A 532 -8.37 -48.49 -6.70
CA ASN A 532 -7.24 -47.98 -5.92
C ASN A 532 -7.48 -46.49 -5.68
N HIS A 533 -7.51 -46.06 -4.43
CA HIS A 533 -7.47 -44.64 -4.06
C HIS A 533 -6.04 -44.27 -3.66
N VAL A 534 -5.67 -43.01 -3.86
CA VAL A 534 -4.37 -42.42 -3.53
C VAL A 534 -4.60 -41.10 -2.79
N VAL A 535 -3.71 -40.79 -1.85
CA VAL A 535 -3.81 -39.64 -0.94
C VAL A 535 -2.93 -38.51 -1.45
N ILE A 536 -3.45 -37.30 -1.52
CA ILE A 536 -2.64 -36.08 -1.59
C ILE A 536 -2.65 -35.35 -0.25
N SER A 537 -1.47 -34.95 0.21
CA SER A 537 -1.27 -34.20 1.45
C SER A 537 -0.59 -32.86 1.18
N PHE A 538 -0.95 -31.85 1.97
CA PHE A 538 -0.51 -30.47 1.80
C PHE A 538 0.42 -30.08 2.94
N ASP A 539 1.63 -29.65 2.61
CA ASP A 539 2.54 -28.98 3.52
C ASP A 539 2.47 -27.49 3.24
N THR A 540 1.72 -26.78 4.07
CA THR A 540 1.43 -25.36 3.85
C THR A 540 2.60 -24.47 4.23
N ASN A 541 3.72 -25.01 4.74
CA ASN A 541 4.92 -24.26 5.13
C ASN A 541 4.59 -22.99 5.93
N GLY A 542 3.77 -23.14 6.98
CA GLY A 542 3.37 -22.06 7.88
C GLY A 542 2.13 -21.29 7.46
N GLY A 543 1.46 -21.66 6.37
CA GLY A 543 0.08 -21.21 6.09
C GLY A 543 -0.98 -22.11 6.74
N ASP A 544 -2.24 -21.69 6.63
CA ASP A 544 -3.38 -22.41 7.21
C ASP A 544 -3.51 -23.86 6.71
N ASP A 545 -3.87 -24.77 7.61
CA ASP A 545 -3.93 -26.21 7.34
C ASP A 545 -4.96 -26.57 6.26
N ILE A 546 -4.52 -27.38 5.28
CA ILE A 546 -5.39 -27.97 4.25
C ILE A 546 -5.53 -29.47 4.50
N LYS A 547 -6.77 -29.94 4.53
CA LYS A 547 -7.07 -31.37 4.73
C LYS A 547 -6.59 -32.22 3.57
N ASN A 548 -6.05 -33.40 3.89
CA ASN A 548 -5.67 -34.40 2.89
C ASN A 548 -6.88 -34.87 2.06
N ILE A 549 -6.64 -35.20 0.79
CA ILE A 549 -7.70 -35.57 -0.15
C ILE A 549 -7.46 -36.98 -0.68
N ASN A 550 -8.53 -37.78 -0.70
CA ASN A 550 -8.54 -39.11 -1.32
C ASN A 550 -9.12 -39.03 -2.73
N LYS A 551 -8.38 -39.50 -3.74
CA LYS A 551 -8.82 -39.55 -5.14
C LYS A 551 -8.58 -40.91 -5.77
N ASN A 552 -9.24 -41.19 -6.88
CA ASN A 552 -9.03 -42.43 -7.63
C ASN A 552 -7.63 -42.44 -8.25
N PHE A 553 -6.97 -43.60 -8.23
CA PHE A 553 -5.70 -43.82 -8.92
C PHE A 553 -5.81 -43.44 -10.40
N GLY A 554 -4.86 -42.66 -10.87
CA GLY A 554 -4.76 -42.15 -12.24
C GLY A 554 -5.60 -40.89 -12.52
N SER A 555 -6.37 -40.39 -11.55
CA SER A 555 -7.05 -39.09 -11.68
C SER A 555 -6.07 -37.92 -11.57
N SER A 556 -6.42 -36.80 -12.18
CA SER A 556 -5.72 -35.53 -12.00
C SER A 556 -6.49 -34.64 -11.03
N LEU A 557 -5.75 -33.88 -10.22
CA LEU A 557 -6.28 -32.87 -9.33
C LEU A 557 -5.70 -31.51 -9.70
N ASP A 558 -6.58 -30.55 -9.98
CA ASP A 558 -6.23 -29.13 -10.10
C ASP A 558 -5.96 -28.56 -8.70
N LEU A 559 -4.84 -27.89 -8.53
CA LEU A 559 -4.39 -27.34 -7.25
C LEU A 559 -4.80 -25.88 -7.04
N SER A 560 -5.32 -25.20 -8.06
CA SER A 560 -5.76 -23.80 -7.96
C SER A 560 -6.90 -23.61 -6.96
N ASP A 561 -7.73 -24.65 -6.75
CA ASP A 561 -8.80 -24.68 -5.76
C ASP A 561 -8.30 -24.76 -4.30
N TYR A 562 -6.99 -24.95 -4.08
CA TYR A 562 -6.40 -25.21 -2.77
C TYR A 562 -5.34 -24.15 -2.44
N THR A 563 -5.77 -22.91 -2.28
CA THR A 563 -4.88 -21.79 -1.95
C THR A 563 -4.93 -21.50 -0.44
N PRO A 564 -3.87 -21.80 0.34
CA PRO A 564 -3.81 -21.46 1.76
C PRO A 564 -3.56 -19.97 1.95
N MET A 565 -3.76 -19.47 3.17
CA MET A 565 -3.37 -18.12 3.58
C MET A 565 -2.23 -18.18 4.59
N ARG A 566 -1.38 -17.15 4.60
CA ARG A 566 -0.31 -16.96 5.59
C ARG A 566 -0.11 -15.46 5.80
N ASP A 567 -0.35 -14.97 7.02
CA ASP A 567 -0.25 -13.54 7.36
C ASP A 567 1.11 -12.96 6.99
N GLY A 568 1.11 -11.89 6.20
CA GLY A 568 2.33 -11.23 5.72
C GLY A 568 3.04 -11.91 4.55
N TYR A 569 2.43 -12.93 3.92
CA TYR A 569 3.03 -13.65 2.80
C TYR A 569 2.08 -13.81 1.62
N ILE A 570 2.64 -13.75 0.40
CA ILE A 570 1.97 -14.01 -0.86
C ILE A 570 2.18 -15.49 -1.23
N PHE A 571 1.09 -16.20 -1.50
CA PHE A 571 1.15 -17.58 -1.98
C PHE A 571 1.69 -17.63 -3.43
N GLN A 572 2.80 -18.33 -3.63
CA GLN A 572 3.51 -18.42 -4.91
C GLN A 572 3.23 -19.74 -5.66
N GLY A 573 2.28 -20.54 -5.18
CA GLY A 573 1.91 -21.82 -5.77
C GLY A 573 2.44 -23.06 -5.05
N TRP A 574 2.06 -24.22 -5.56
CA TRP A 574 2.41 -25.53 -5.03
C TRP A 574 3.61 -26.16 -5.73
N TYR A 575 4.38 -26.95 -4.98
CA TYR A 575 5.57 -27.64 -5.46
C TYR A 575 5.54 -29.11 -5.05
N LEU A 576 6.11 -29.99 -5.88
CA LEU A 576 6.16 -31.45 -5.66
C LEU A 576 7.33 -31.89 -4.76
N ASP A 577 8.20 -30.95 -4.39
CA ASP A 577 9.41 -31.17 -3.63
C ASP A 577 9.60 -30.07 -2.58
N GLN A 578 10.23 -30.40 -1.46
CA GLN A 578 10.41 -29.49 -0.33
C GLN A 578 11.41 -28.37 -0.68
N GLU A 579 12.30 -28.62 -1.64
CA GLU A 579 13.27 -27.66 -2.16
C GLU A 579 12.66 -26.61 -3.09
N MET A 580 11.36 -26.67 -3.37
CA MET A 580 10.63 -25.71 -4.21
C MET A 580 11.18 -25.59 -5.63
N THR A 581 11.61 -26.71 -6.23
CA THR A 581 12.20 -26.73 -7.57
C THR A 581 11.26 -27.20 -8.67
N LYS A 582 10.16 -27.90 -8.32
CA LYS A 582 9.19 -28.47 -9.25
C LYS A 582 7.78 -27.90 -8.98
N PRO A 583 7.42 -26.77 -9.60
CA PRO A 583 6.08 -26.21 -9.46
C PRO A 583 5.03 -27.16 -10.04
N ALA A 584 3.82 -27.14 -9.50
CA ALA A 584 2.68 -27.92 -9.96
C ALA A 584 1.38 -27.13 -9.82
N ASP A 585 0.70 -26.93 -10.94
CA ASP A 585 -0.67 -26.38 -10.98
C ASP A 585 -1.71 -27.50 -10.93
N ASP A 586 -1.34 -28.70 -11.41
CA ASP A 586 -2.12 -29.93 -11.29
C ASP A 586 -1.21 -31.13 -10.96
N VAL A 587 -1.81 -32.17 -10.39
CA VAL A 587 -1.11 -33.42 -10.06
C VAL A 587 -1.88 -34.61 -10.56
N LYS A 588 -1.22 -35.44 -11.37
CA LYS A 588 -1.70 -36.78 -11.71
C LYS A 588 -1.36 -37.76 -10.59
N LEU A 589 -2.39 -38.29 -9.94
CA LEU A 589 -2.24 -39.09 -8.74
C LEU A 589 -2.06 -40.58 -9.08
N THR A 590 -0.82 -41.03 -9.16
CA THR A 590 -0.46 -42.45 -9.39
C THR A 590 0.08 -43.14 -8.14
N ASN A 591 0.23 -42.41 -7.05
CA ASN A 591 0.72 -42.82 -5.74
C ASN A 591 0.30 -41.74 -4.73
N ASP A 592 0.56 -41.98 -3.45
CA ASP A 592 0.40 -40.95 -2.43
C ASP A 592 1.43 -39.83 -2.68
N THR A 593 0.97 -38.58 -2.68
CA THR A 593 1.76 -37.41 -3.03
C THR A 593 1.68 -36.38 -1.91
N LYS A 594 2.82 -35.77 -1.55
CA LYS A 594 2.88 -34.61 -0.67
C LYS A 594 3.33 -33.41 -1.49
N ILE A 595 2.61 -32.31 -1.38
CA ILE A 595 2.92 -31.04 -2.05
C ILE A 595 3.25 -29.95 -1.03
N TYR A 596 4.04 -28.97 -1.43
CA TYR A 596 4.61 -27.96 -0.54
C TYR A 596 4.25 -26.56 -1.04
N ALA A 597 3.71 -25.72 -0.17
CA ALA A 597 3.37 -24.34 -0.48
C ALA A 597 4.64 -23.49 -0.53
N LYS A 598 4.77 -22.67 -1.57
CA LYS A 598 5.80 -21.62 -1.62
C LYS A 598 5.20 -20.29 -1.23
N TRP A 599 5.95 -19.55 -0.42
CA TRP A 599 5.58 -18.22 0.05
C TRP A 599 6.62 -17.20 -0.33
N GLU A 600 6.16 -15.98 -0.53
CA GLU A 600 6.99 -14.80 -0.65
C GLU A 600 6.56 -13.80 0.41
N TRP A 601 7.50 -13.29 1.23
CA TRP A 601 7.18 -12.25 2.19
C TRP A 601 6.60 -11.03 1.45
N ASP A 602 5.39 -10.60 1.84
CA ASP A 602 4.76 -9.36 1.37
C ASP A 602 5.47 -8.20 2.07
N ASN A 603 6.69 -7.92 1.62
CA ASN A 603 7.55 -6.92 2.21
C ASN A 603 6.88 -5.53 2.16
N PRO A 604 6.50 -4.94 3.30
CA PRO A 604 5.84 -3.65 3.34
C PRO A 604 6.83 -2.49 3.20
N PHE A 605 8.14 -2.76 3.13
CA PHE A 605 9.20 -1.75 3.14
C PHE A 605 9.83 -1.59 1.77
N GLY A 606 9.65 -0.42 1.17
CA GLY A 606 10.23 -0.06 -0.14
C GLY A 606 11.75 0.10 -0.11
N ASP A 607 12.35 0.29 1.07
CA ASP A 607 13.79 0.42 1.28
C ASP A 607 14.50 -0.89 1.67
N ILE A 608 13.80 -2.02 1.53
CA ILE A 608 14.32 -3.37 1.78
C ILE A 608 14.24 -4.17 0.48
N SER A 609 15.39 -4.47 -0.13
CA SER A 609 15.48 -5.32 -1.34
C SER A 609 15.80 -6.77 -0.96
N LYS A 610 15.29 -7.73 -1.74
CA LYS A 610 15.50 -9.19 -1.54
C LYS A 610 16.97 -9.60 -1.62
N GLU A 611 17.78 -8.80 -2.29
CA GLU A 611 19.19 -9.03 -2.51
C GLU A 611 20.05 -8.56 -1.31
N GLU A 612 19.47 -7.81 -0.37
CA GLU A 612 20.17 -7.30 0.80
C GLU A 612 20.47 -8.40 1.82
N TRP A 613 21.67 -8.33 2.41
CA TRP A 613 22.17 -9.34 3.35
C TRP A 613 21.34 -9.46 4.64
N PHE A 614 20.53 -8.45 4.96
CA PHE A 614 19.64 -8.41 6.12
C PHE A 614 18.16 -8.69 5.76
N TYR A 615 17.82 -8.97 4.51
CA TYR A 615 16.41 -9.11 4.07
C TYR A 615 15.61 -10.07 4.94
N SER A 616 16.07 -11.31 5.08
CA SER A 616 15.41 -12.35 5.88
C SER A 616 15.40 -12.03 7.38
N THR A 617 16.36 -11.26 7.87
CA THR A 617 16.36 -10.79 9.26
C THR A 617 15.32 -9.72 9.48
N VAL A 618 15.17 -8.76 8.55
CA VAL A 618 14.15 -7.73 8.63
C VAL A 618 12.76 -8.36 8.57
N GLU A 619 12.56 -9.32 7.66
CA GLU A 619 11.36 -10.17 7.62
C GLU A 619 11.06 -10.78 8.99
N PHE A 620 12.04 -11.44 9.61
CA PHE A 620 11.87 -12.10 10.91
C PHE A 620 11.46 -11.13 12.01
N VAL A 621 12.19 -10.01 12.19
CA VAL A 621 11.89 -9.07 13.28
C VAL A 621 10.59 -8.30 13.06
N TYR A 622 10.17 -8.14 11.80
CA TYR A 622 8.90 -7.52 11.46
C TYR A 622 7.72 -8.46 11.69
N THR A 623 7.76 -9.66 11.12
CA THR A 623 6.70 -10.67 11.25
C THR A 623 6.54 -11.18 12.69
N SER A 624 7.57 -11.04 13.53
CA SER A 624 7.51 -11.33 14.96
C SER A 624 7.02 -10.14 15.82
N ASP A 625 6.59 -9.03 15.21
CA ASP A 625 6.17 -7.77 15.85
C ASP A 625 7.22 -7.14 16.80
N LEU A 626 8.51 -7.45 16.60
CA LEU A 626 9.60 -6.94 17.44
C LEU A 626 10.02 -5.55 16.97
N MET A 627 10.25 -5.40 15.67
CA MET A 627 10.65 -4.15 15.03
C MET A 627 9.61 -3.73 14.00
N LYS A 628 9.06 -2.53 14.20
CA LYS A 628 8.17 -1.85 13.24
C LYS A 628 8.98 -0.95 12.31
N GLY A 629 8.37 -0.52 11.21
CA GLY A 629 8.90 0.53 10.35
C GLY A 629 9.17 1.83 11.12
N THR A 630 10.05 2.66 10.58
CA THR A 630 10.26 4.03 11.11
C THR A 630 9.24 5.01 10.56
N ASP A 631 8.69 4.70 9.39
CA ASP A 631 7.65 5.47 8.70
C ASP A 631 6.86 4.51 7.78
N ILE A 632 5.81 5.02 7.14
CA ILE A 632 5.05 4.29 6.14
C ILE A 632 5.99 3.83 5.02
N GLY A 633 6.01 2.53 4.75
CA GLY A 633 6.83 1.96 3.68
C GLY A 633 8.34 1.94 3.96
N GLN A 634 8.82 2.30 5.16
CA GLN A 634 10.25 2.38 5.45
C GLN A 634 10.66 1.60 6.70
N PHE A 635 11.66 0.72 6.55
CA PHE A 635 12.34 0.11 7.69
C PHE A 635 13.53 0.94 8.19
N SER A 636 14.13 1.77 7.33
CA SER A 636 15.35 2.54 7.57
C SER A 636 16.54 1.69 8.06
N PRO A 637 16.98 0.65 7.31
CA PRO A 637 17.96 -0.33 7.77
C PRO A 637 19.33 0.27 8.15
N ASN A 638 19.71 1.36 7.48
CA ASN A 638 20.99 2.04 7.66
C ASN A 638 20.96 3.18 8.68
N SER A 639 19.78 3.57 9.16
CA SER A 639 19.62 4.60 10.18
C SER A 639 20.08 4.09 11.54
N SER A 640 20.62 5.00 12.36
CA SER A 640 20.99 4.67 13.73
C SER A 640 19.76 4.35 14.57
N THR A 641 19.85 3.33 15.41
CA THR A 641 18.78 2.97 16.36
C THR A 641 18.93 3.78 17.66
N THR A 642 17.84 4.23 18.26
CA THR A 642 17.88 4.97 19.54
C THR A 642 17.72 4.05 20.75
N ARG A 643 18.13 4.52 21.93
CA ARG A 643 17.93 3.80 23.20
C ARG A 643 16.46 3.51 23.50
N GLY A 644 15.56 4.46 23.24
CA GLY A 644 14.11 4.28 23.40
C GLY A 644 13.54 3.22 22.46
N GLN A 645 14.04 3.14 21.22
CA GLN A 645 13.67 2.06 20.29
C GLN A 645 14.08 0.68 20.82
N ILE A 646 15.30 0.54 21.36
CA ILE A 646 15.75 -0.72 21.95
C ILE A 646 14.88 -1.12 23.14
N ALA A 647 14.55 -0.19 24.04
CA ALA A 647 13.65 -0.47 25.15
C ALA A 647 12.28 -0.98 24.66
N ALA A 648 11.69 -0.32 23.66
CA ALA A 648 10.43 -0.75 23.05
C ALA A 648 10.51 -2.15 22.42
N ILE A 649 11.62 -2.48 21.74
CA ILE A 649 11.85 -3.80 21.14
C ILE A 649 11.89 -4.89 22.22
N LEU A 650 12.68 -4.67 23.28
CA LEU A 650 12.82 -5.66 24.37
C LEU A 650 11.53 -5.82 25.18
N TRP A 651 10.76 -4.75 25.32
CA TRP A 651 9.44 -4.80 25.96
C TRP A 651 8.44 -5.62 25.14
N ARG A 652 8.38 -5.43 23.81
CA ARG A 652 7.57 -6.28 22.92
C ARG A 652 8.00 -7.74 22.98
N LEU A 653 9.31 -7.97 23.01
CA LEU A 653 9.87 -9.32 23.15
C LEU A 653 9.41 -10.00 24.45
N ALA A 654 9.25 -9.25 25.54
CA ALA A 654 8.74 -9.74 26.81
C ALA A 654 7.20 -9.92 26.84
N GLY A 655 6.50 -9.65 25.74
CA GLY A 655 5.04 -9.71 25.67
C GLY A 655 4.33 -8.43 26.14
N SER A 656 5.05 -7.30 26.16
CA SER A 656 4.55 -5.98 26.56
C SER A 656 3.90 -5.93 27.96
N PRO A 657 4.59 -6.40 29.02
CA PRO A 657 4.07 -6.42 30.37
C PRO A 657 3.82 -5.02 30.95
N ASP A 658 2.90 -4.92 31.92
CA ASP A 658 2.58 -3.66 32.61
C ASP A 658 3.83 -3.03 33.26
N ALA A 659 4.00 -1.73 33.08
CA ALA A 659 5.14 -0.99 33.60
C ALA A 659 4.97 -0.57 35.07
N SER A 660 5.98 -0.80 35.91
CA SER A 660 5.97 -0.41 37.34
C SER A 660 7.21 0.36 37.81
N GLY A 661 8.11 0.74 36.89
CA GLY A 661 9.35 1.48 37.19
C GLY A 661 9.18 2.99 37.36
N GLY A 662 10.30 3.66 37.66
CA GLY A 662 10.35 5.10 37.91
C GLY A 662 10.25 5.95 36.64
N ASP A 663 9.82 7.19 36.79
CA ASP A 663 9.78 8.17 35.70
C ASP A 663 11.14 8.83 35.49
N PHE A 664 11.58 8.92 34.23
CA PHE A 664 12.69 9.78 33.82
C PHE A 664 12.15 11.13 33.33
N ALA A 665 12.84 12.21 33.69
CA ALA A 665 12.43 13.58 33.37
C ALA A 665 12.44 13.89 31.87
N ASP A 666 13.23 13.15 31.08
CA ASP A 666 13.34 13.28 29.62
C ASP A 666 12.50 12.24 28.85
N VAL A 667 11.64 11.48 29.53
CA VAL A 667 10.72 10.52 28.91
C VAL A 667 9.29 10.98 29.17
N ALA A 668 8.67 11.62 28.18
CA ALA A 668 7.29 12.07 28.29
C ALA A 668 6.30 10.89 28.27
N SER A 669 5.23 10.95 29.08
CA SER A 669 4.26 9.85 29.29
C SER A 669 3.58 9.36 28.02
N GLU A 670 3.37 10.24 27.04
CA GLU A 670 2.66 9.95 25.79
C GLU A 670 3.56 9.38 24.68
N THR A 671 4.84 9.13 24.96
CA THR A 671 5.76 8.56 23.95
C THR A 671 5.59 7.05 23.84
N TYR A 672 5.72 6.51 22.62
CA TYR A 672 5.52 5.08 22.36
C TYR A 672 6.48 4.14 23.12
N TYR A 673 7.58 4.67 23.67
CA TYR A 673 8.57 3.93 24.45
C TYR A 673 8.46 4.21 25.96
N ALA A 674 7.55 5.07 26.43
CA ALA A 674 7.48 5.46 27.84
C ALA A 674 7.29 4.26 28.78
N GLU A 675 6.29 3.42 28.49
CA GLU A 675 6.01 2.21 29.26
C GLU A 675 7.16 1.21 29.17
N ALA A 676 7.70 1.03 27.97
CA ALA A 676 8.83 0.14 27.74
C ALA A 676 10.08 0.55 28.53
N VAL A 677 10.39 1.84 28.61
CA VAL A 677 11.51 2.36 29.41
C VAL A 677 11.27 2.15 30.89
N ARG A 678 10.08 2.44 31.41
CA ARG A 678 9.72 2.21 32.81
C ARG A 678 9.83 0.72 33.19
N TRP A 679 9.29 -0.15 32.35
CA TRP A 679 9.39 -1.60 32.56
C TRP A 679 10.86 -2.07 32.52
N ALA A 680 11.61 -1.64 31.51
CA ALA A 680 12.99 -2.07 31.35
C ALA A 680 13.89 -1.57 32.50
N ASP A 681 13.58 -0.42 33.08
CA ASP A 681 14.24 0.08 34.29
C ASP A 681 13.87 -0.77 35.52
N SER A 682 12.58 -1.10 35.71
CA SER A 682 12.16 -1.96 36.84
C SER A 682 12.74 -3.36 36.81
N GLU A 683 12.95 -3.92 35.61
CA GLU A 683 13.59 -5.23 35.42
C GLU A 683 15.13 -5.15 35.43
N GLY A 684 15.71 -3.96 35.54
CA GLY A 684 17.16 -3.76 35.52
C GLY A 684 17.81 -4.07 34.17
N ILE A 685 17.04 -4.01 33.08
CA ILE A 685 17.50 -4.21 31.70
C ILE A 685 18.25 -2.97 31.22
N VAL A 686 17.70 -1.79 31.47
CA VAL A 686 18.31 -0.49 31.15
C VAL A 686 18.69 0.27 32.41
N ASN A 687 19.58 1.25 32.26
CA ASN A 687 19.88 2.23 33.29
C ASN A 687 19.92 3.62 32.65
N GLY A 688 19.44 4.64 33.36
CA GLY A 688 19.60 6.04 32.97
C GLY A 688 21.04 6.54 33.12
N TYR A 689 21.31 7.75 32.63
CA TYR A 689 22.61 8.41 32.79
C TYR A 689 22.81 9.08 34.17
N GLY A 690 21.79 9.03 35.03
CA GLY A 690 21.74 9.77 36.30
C GLY A 690 21.00 11.10 36.16
N ASN A 691 20.74 11.76 37.30
CA ASN A 691 19.92 12.99 37.39
C ASN A 691 18.53 12.85 36.71
N ASP A 692 17.91 11.68 36.85
CA ASP A 692 16.60 11.36 36.27
C ASP A 692 16.55 11.44 34.73
N LEU A 693 17.68 11.25 34.03
CA LEU A 693 17.74 11.24 32.55
C LEU A 693 17.99 9.83 31.99
N PHE A 694 17.26 9.45 30.95
CA PHE A 694 17.41 8.19 30.22
C PHE A 694 18.14 8.33 28.88
N GLY A 695 17.96 9.46 28.19
CA GLY A 695 18.42 9.70 26.82
C GLY A 695 17.71 8.83 25.77
N PRO A 696 16.38 8.88 25.64
CA PRO A 696 15.63 7.97 24.76
C PRO A 696 15.96 8.14 23.27
N ASP A 697 16.31 9.36 22.85
CA ASP A 697 16.59 9.68 21.44
C ASP A 697 18.07 9.55 21.08
N ASP A 698 18.94 9.23 22.04
CA ASP A 698 20.35 9.03 21.78
C ASP A 698 20.58 7.75 20.97
N PRO A 699 21.46 7.80 19.93
CA PRO A 699 21.96 6.63 19.25
C PRO A 699 22.53 5.58 20.21
N ILE A 700 22.07 4.33 20.09
CA ILE A 700 22.60 3.21 20.86
C ILE A 700 23.97 2.81 20.30
N THR A 701 24.95 2.66 21.20
CA THR A 701 26.24 2.04 20.84
C THR A 701 26.14 0.52 20.90
N ARG A 702 27.00 -0.17 20.17
CA ARG A 702 27.05 -1.65 20.11
C ARG A 702 27.30 -2.27 21.49
N GLU A 703 28.14 -1.66 22.31
CA GLU A 703 28.41 -2.09 23.69
C GLU A 703 27.19 -1.90 24.60
N GLN A 704 26.47 -0.79 24.47
CA GLN A 704 25.25 -0.56 25.24
C GLN A 704 24.16 -1.55 24.87
N PHE A 705 24.00 -1.86 23.58
CA PHE A 705 23.02 -2.85 23.16
C PHE A 705 23.37 -4.26 23.67
N ALA A 706 24.65 -4.63 23.64
CA ALA A 706 25.13 -5.89 24.23
C ALA A 706 24.80 -5.97 25.73
N VAL A 707 25.01 -4.88 26.49
CA VAL A 707 24.66 -4.80 27.90
C VAL A 707 23.17 -4.97 28.14
N MET A 708 22.31 -4.35 27.31
CA MET A 708 20.86 -4.50 27.45
C MET A 708 20.41 -5.94 27.20
N LEU A 709 20.92 -6.62 26.15
CA LEU A 709 20.64 -8.03 25.90
C LEU A 709 21.16 -8.94 27.03
N TYR A 710 22.36 -8.65 27.54
CA TYR A 710 22.97 -9.39 28.63
C TYR A 710 22.14 -9.28 29.92
N ASN A 711 21.66 -8.08 30.25
CA ASN A 711 20.77 -7.86 31.39
C ASN A 711 19.43 -8.55 31.20
N TYR A 712 18.83 -8.42 30.01
CA TYR A 712 17.57 -9.10 29.65
C TYR A 712 17.69 -10.63 29.80
N ALA A 713 18.83 -11.22 29.42
CA ALA A 713 19.11 -12.64 29.57
C ALA A 713 19.40 -13.07 31.03
N GLY A 714 19.30 -12.16 32.01
CA GLY A 714 19.55 -12.48 33.41
C GLY A 714 21.03 -12.53 33.79
N LYS A 715 21.89 -11.80 33.05
CA LYS A 715 23.34 -11.70 33.27
C LYS A 715 24.03 -13.07 33.31
N PRO A 716 23.94 -13.85 32.22
CA PRO A 716 24.56 -15.17 32.13
C PRO A 716 26.08 -15.13 32.38
N ALA A 717 26.69 -16.29 32.64
CA ALA A 717 28.13 -16.36 32.86
C ALA A 717 28.89 -15.98 31.56
N ALA A 718 29.78 -14.99 31.64
CA ALA A 718 30.64 -14.60 30.54
C ALA A 718 32.03 -15.28 30.67
N PRO A 719 32.71 -15.59 29.54
CA PRO A 719 34.11 -15.96 29.56
C PRO A 719 34.97 -14.87 30.24
N ASN A 720 36.12 -15.25 30.81
CA ASN A 720 37.07 -14.32 31.44
C ASN A 720 38.29 -14.00 30.55
N GLU A 721 38.18 -14.28 29.25
CA GLU A 721 39.25 -14.06 28.28
C GLU A 721 38.98 -12.79 27.48
N ASP A 722 40.04 -12.07 27.13
CA ASP A 722 39.92 -10.92 26.23
C ASP A 722 39.53 -11.37 24.83
N LEU A 723 38.67 -10.58 24.19
CA LEU A 723 38.22 -10.90 22.85
C LEU A 723 39.33 -10.62 21.85
N ALA A 724 39.50 -11.53 20.90
CA ALA A 724 40.51 -11.43 19.86
C ALA A 724 40.16 -10.39 18.76
N PHE A 725 39.57 -9.23 19.12
CA PHE A 725 39.31 -8.09 18.23
C PHE A 725 40.36 -7.00 18.43
N ARG A 726 40.71 -6.29 17.36
CA ARG A 726 41.82 -5.30 17.37
C ARG A 726 41.53 -4.08 18.24
N ASP A 727 40.27 -3.80 18.48
CA ASP A 727 39.71 -2.65 19.20
C ASP A 727 38.94 -3.06 20.46
N TRP A 728 39.15 -4.29 20.95
CA TRP A 728 38.57 -4.80 22.20
C TRP A 728 38.73 -3.81 23.36
N GLU A 729 39.95 -3.28 23.54
CA GLU A 729 40.32 -2.31 24.58
C GLU A 729 39.58 -0.96 24.49
N GLN A 730 38.84 -0.69 23.41
CA GLN A 730 38.02 0.52 23.29
C GLN A 730 36.67 0.35 24.00
N GLY A 731 36.27 -0.87 24.34
CA GLY A 731 35.07 -1.17 25.10
C GLY A 731 35.15 -0.58 26.51
N SER A 732 34.04 -0.02 26.98
CA SER A 732 33.97 0.51 28.34
C SER A 732 33.96 -0.64 29.37
N ASP A 733 34.58 -0.42 30.53
CA ASP A 733 34.71 -1.44 31.59
C ASP A 733 33.37 -2.08 31.97
N TYR A 734 32.29 -1.29 32.03
CA TYR A 734 30.94 -1.76 32.38
C TYR A 734 30.34 -2.73 31.35
N ALA A 735 30.85 -2.75 30.12
CA ALA A 735 30.31 -3.55 29.02
C ALA A 735 31.14 -4.81 28.73
N GLN A 736 32.29 -5.01 29.40
CA GLN A 736 33.21 -6.10 29.07
C GLN A 736 32.56 -7.48 29.16
N ASP A 737 31.87 -7.78 30.27
CA ASP A 737 31.22 -9.09 30.44
C ASP A 737 30.11 -9.32 29.41
N ALA A 738 29.30 -8.29 29.15
CA ALA A 738 28.25 -8.36 28.14
C ALA A 738 28.78 -8.56 26.72
N LEU A 739 29.88 -7.89 26.36
CA LEU A 739 30.54 -8.08 25.07
C LEU A 739 31.18 -9.46 24.96
N ARG A 740 31.83 -9.96 26.02
CA ARG A 740 32.41 -11.32 26.04
C ARG A 740 31.33 -12.38 25.82
N TRP A 741 30.22 -12.27 26.57
CA TRP A 741 29.07 -13.15 26.41
C TRP A 741 28.43 -13.05 25.03
N ALA A 742 28.14 -11.83 24.55
CA ALA A 742 27.49 -11.65 23.26
C ALA A 742 28.33 -12.18 22.10
N VAL A 743 29.67 -12.11 22.20
CA VAL A 743 30.56 -12.71 21.21
C VAL A 743 30.66 -14.22 21.36
N SER A 744 30.71 -14.76 22.58
CA SER A 744 30.77 -16.23 22.78
C SER A 744 29.52 -16.94 22.31
N GLU A 745 28.35 -16.33 22.46
CA GLU A 745 27.07 -16.85 21.96
C GLU A 745 26.88 -16.63 20.45
N GLY A 746 27.74 -15.82 19.81
CA GLY A 746 27.63 -15.46 18.40
C GLY A 746 26.58 -14.40 18.09
N ILE A 747 26.00 -13.76 19.12
CA ILE A 747 25.09 -12.61 18.99
C ILE A 747 25.82 -11.47 18.26
N ILE A 748 27.09 -11.23 18.61
CA ILE A 748 27.99 -10.29 17.93
C ILE A 748 29.13 -11.06 17.25
N SER A 749 29.28 -10.87 15.94
CA SER A 749 30.36 -11.49 15.15
C SER A 749 31.49 -10.53 14.74
N GLY A 750 31.40 -9.25 15.13
CA GLY A 750 32.30 -8.18 14.67
C GLY A 750 32.08 -7.76 13.21
N LYS A 751 32.87 -6.78 12.77
CA LYS A 751 32.90 -6.18 11.42
C LYS A 751 34.13 -6.67 10.64
N PRO A 752 34.15 -6.51 9.30
CA PRO A 752 35.34 -6.81 8.49
C PRO A 752 36.62 -6.16 9.04
N GLY A 753 37.74 -6.87 8.94
CA GLY A 753 39.02 -6.40 9.47
C GLY A 753 39.25 -6.72 10.96
N ASN A 754 38.42 -7.60 11.54
CA ASN A 754 38.52 -8.05 12.93
C ASN A 754 38.31 -6.90 13.94
N ILE A 755 37.22 -6.15 13.73
CA ILE A 755 36.83 -4.96 14.48
C ILE A 755 35.51 -5.23 15.22
N LEU A 756 35.47 -5.02 16.54
CA LEU A 756 34.27 -5.15 17.36
C LEU A 756 33.38 -3.91 17.29
N ASP A 757 34.02 -2.74 17.20
CA ASP A 757 33.46 -1.40 17.25
C ASP A 757 32.53 -1.16 18.45
N PRO A 758 33.01 -1.26 19.71
CA PRO A 758 32.15 -1.22 20.90
C PRO A 758 31.36 0.08 21.04
N ARG A 759 32.03 1.21 20.78
CA ARG A 759 31.44 2.56 20.89
C ARG A 759 30.77 3.06 19.60
N GLY A 760 30.85 2.29 18.52
CA GLY A 760 30.16 2.59 17.28
C GLY A 760 28.65 2.49 17.45
N GLN A 761 27.92 3.36 16.73
CA GLN A 761 26.47 3.31 16.68
C GLN A 761 25.99 2.06 15.93
N ALA A 762 24.89 1.47 16.41
CA ALA A 762 24.27 0.33 15.75
C ALA A 762 23.13 0.78 14.84
N THR A 763 23.21 0.41 13.56
CA THR A 763 22.10 0.64 12.62
C THR A 763 20.94 -0.29 12.92
N ARG A 764 19.75 0.03 12.43
CA ARG A 764 18.56 -0.80 12.61
C ARG A 764 18.72 -2.22 12.05
N ALA A 765 19.33 -2.38 10.88
CA ALA A 765 19.65 -3.70 10.33
C ALA A 765 20.62 -4.49 11.23
N GLN A 766 21.63 -3.82 11.79
CA GLN A 766 22.57 -4.48 12.71
C GLN A 766 21.89 -4.90 14.01
N VAL A 767 20.98 -4.06 14.53
CA VAL A 767 20.15 -4.39 15.70
C VAL A 767 19.25 -5.59 15.41
N ALA A 768 18.58 -5.62 14.26
CA ALA A 768 17.73 -6.75 13.85
C ALA A 768 18.53 -8.06 13.79
N VAL A 769 19.74 -8.02 13.24
CA VAL A 769 20.61 -9.21 13.11
C VAL A 769 21.07 -9.72 14.47
N MET A 770 21.48 -8.81 15.35
CA MET A 770 21.83 -9.17 16.73
C MET A 770 20.62 -9.74 17.48
N LEU A 771 19.42 -9.19 17.27
CA LEU A 771 18.19 -9.66 17.91
C LEU A 771 17.77 -11.04 17.41
N GLN A 772 17.77 -11.28 16.10
CA GLN A 772 17.49 -12.61 15.53
C GLN A 772 18.45 -13.64 16.10
N ARG A 773 19.76 -13.35 16.10
CA ARG A 773 20.77 -14.26 16.65
C ARG A 773 20.59 -14.50 18.14
N PHE A 774 20.14 -13.50 18.90
CA PHE A 774 19.82 -13.67 20.31
C PHE A 774 18.65 -14.62 20.52
N LEU A 775 17.63 -14.57 19.67
CA LEU A 775 16.43 -15.41 19.76
C LEU A 775 16.63 -16.84 19.27
N GLU A 776 17.66 -17.08 18.47
CA GLU A 776 18.07 -18.41 18.03
C GLU A 776 18.91 -19.18 19.09
N LYS A 777 19.19 -18.56 20.24
CA LYS A 777 19.93 -19.15 21.37
C LYS A 777 18.99 -19.47 22.51
#